data_AF-A0A128A3A0-F1
#
_entry.id   AF-A0A128A3A0-F1
#
_cell.length_a   1.000
_cell.length_b   1.000
_cell.length_c   1.000
_cell.angle_alpha   90.00
_cell.angle_beta   90.00
_cell.angle_gamma   90.00
#
_symmetry.space_group_name_H-M   'P 1'
#
loop_
_entity.id
_entity.type
_entity.pdbx_description
1 polymer ?
#
loop_
_entity_poly.entity_id
_entity_poly.type
_entity_poly.pdbx_seq_one_letter_code
_entity_poly.pdbx_strand_id
1 'polypeptide(L)'
;MTNQEKIDEIIDQIKKEKWDYWKSNKLTDYLSAKQIKLSNDELIDLSKGIVERDLFLMLYAVSNLMQDLASSDEQFIEFLTFLLNKIKKDMAQGPIIDALLNIGKSNPTLGLEIARKLLKNDDVASYASFLIGSAVNVLPSDCNILIDELLQSDNPNHKLTAIRTLRVISKESKMNNIEKIFSILENTSKSSSKEVKVECFEAFLDLHSFDKKLSEKNIEILTKDSLECKFSLAHRIWIRSPFDESTSMKFLEICSEESNINVRQHVCYALTHFVKNQYEKILDILAKYVIRDGFGYESIGYVLEELGKVNAEKSAEIIISWLTSNRDARLNFHIPIMIGQLVSKSDKKLVLTPIFQLIKSNTKFAGKGLDILLEIMSNSFEKSNDSEFVSQSLDFLKSLATANRIDVDSVIKNEPNPTLLCADLIHMLKYYSKDIDYAIILDNLNEFPNIRELFGLKWFEQKQQEQNRTHPLLKMLEQKLPKKEEYEKFIESIVTAQNEREKFNGVFRLKNLMSTALFLNNLDNNIYTLKTNKYPLRSYSDNLKNEQQFDSTLSEIDFVVPFIPKFPVVLEPKINSKKLDAQIDIDSQSLYVEIISPNTFKPLERLHGVHGIPNRIKGKIYDEFKSQLKELTSMNQPVIVAIDIGRSEVNYDFVEDYLFGTLKFTMYLDNGTGKTVGTTTHRDESESMHSRESNTDLISAVICYKTKLYDDLTYRTEGKIFNNMHAKVTLSRSVIKTIEDTLFTRISD
;
A
#
# COMPACT_ATOMS: atom_id res chain seq x y z
N MET A 1 -38.56 -26.61 -35.83
CA MET A 1 -37.38 -26.10 -35.11
C MET A 1 -36.21 -26.18 -36.06
N THR A 2 -35.59 -25.05 -36.39
CA THR A 2 -34.35 -25.01 -37.17
C THR A 2 -33.21 -25.68 -36.40
N ASN A 3 -32.13 -26.07 -37.08
CA ASN A 3 -30.97 -26.67 -36.41
C ASN A 3 -30.36 -25.71 -35.36
N GLN A 4 -30.36 -24.40 -35.65
CA GLN A 4 -29.90 -23.39 -34.71
C GLN A 4 -30.80 -23.28 -33.48
N GLU A 5 -32.13 -23.30 -33.64
CA GLU A 5 -33.08 -23.25 -32.52
C GLU A 5 -32.90 -24.45 -31.57
N LYS A 6 -32.58 -25.64 -32.10
CA LYS A 6 -32.26 -26.82 -31.29
C LYS A 6 -30.99 -26.63 -30.47
N ILE A 7 -29.94 -26.10 -31.08
CA ILE A 7 -28.65 -25.87 -30.42
C ILE A 7 -28.81 -24.80 -29.33
N ASP A 8 -29.52 -23.72 -29.63
CA ASP A 8 -29.79 -22.64 -28.68
C ASP A 8 -30.59 -23.14 -27.47
N GLU A 9 -31.59 -24.02 -27.69
CA GLU A 9 -32.35 -24.66 -26.59
C GLU A 9 -31.43 -25.48 -25.68
N ILE A 10 -30.52 -26.28 -26.26
CA ILE A 10 -29.57 -27.09 -25.49
C ILE A 10 -28.64 -26.18 -24.67
N ILE A 11 -28.09 -25.12 -25.28
CA ILE A 11 -27.19 -24.19 -24.62
C ILE A 11 -27.90 -23.43 -23.49
N ASP A 12 -29.13 -22.99 -23.72
CA ASP A 12 -29.95 -22.35 -22.69
C ASP A 12 -30.25 -23.29 -21.53
N GLN A 13 -30.46 -24.58 -21.81
CA GLN A 13 -30.66 -25.59 -20.77
C GLN A 13 -29.39 -25.82 -19.94
N ILE A 14 -28.21 -25.95 -20.59
CA ILE A 14 -26.90 -26.05 -19.92
C ILE A 14 -26.73 -24.90 -18.92
N LYS A 15 -27.05 -23.68 -19.36
CA LYS A 15 -26.97 -22.47 -18.53
C LYS A 15 -27.98 -22.46 -17.40
N LYS A 16 -29.25 -22.78 -17.68
CA LYS A 16 -30.34 -22.78 -16.70
C LYS A 16 -30.06 -23.76 -15.56
N GLU A 17 -29.54 -24.93 -15.88
CA GLU A 17 -29.23 -25.96 -14.90
C GLU A 17 -27.82 -25.85 -14.29
N LYS A 18 -27.02 -24.85 -14.71
CA LYS A 18 -25.64 -24.64 -14.27
C LYS A 18 -24.83 -25.93 -14.32
N TRP A 19 -24.80 -26.58 -15.49
CA TRP A 19 -23.95 -27.76 -15.64
C TRP A 19 -22.49 -27.33 -15.47
N ASP A 20 -21.85 -27.93 -14.49
CA ASP A 20 -20.51 -27.60 -14.03
C ASP A 20 -19.47 -28.61 -14.56
N TYR A 21 -18.22 -28.15 -14.58
CA TYR A 21 -17.01 -28.79 -15.10
C TYR A 21 -16.91 -30.32 -14.89
N TRP A 22 -17.41 -30.85 -13.78
CA TRP A 22 -17.24 -32.25 -13.37
C TRP A 22 -18.27 -33.23 -13.93
N LYS A 23 -19.24 -32.78 -14.73
CA LYS A 23 -20.35 -33.62 -15.22
C LYS A 23 -20.33 -33.78 -16.73
N SER A 24 -19.19 -34.20 -17.30
CA SER A 24 -19.00 -34.41 -18.75
C SER A 24 -20.09 -35.28 -19.39
N ASN A 25 -20.61 -36.27 -18.67
CA ASN A 25 -21.64 -37.17 -19.17
C ASN A 25 -23.04 -36.53 -19.25
N LYS A 26 -23.31 -35.41 -18.57
CA LYS A 26 -24.66 -34.80 -18.54
C LYS A 26 -25.15 -34.38 -19.91
N LEU A 27 -24.27 -33.89 -20.79
CA LEU A 27 -24.67 -33.56 -22.15
C LEU A 27 -25.11 -34.80 -22.91
N THR A 28 -24.30 -35.85 -22.85
CA THR A 28 -24.63 -37.15 -23.47
C THR A 28 -25.90 -37.75 -22.88
N ASP A 29 -26.06 -37.71 -21.57
CA ASP A 29 -27.25 -38.20 -20.85
C ASP A 29 -28.49 -37.40 -21.23
N TYR A 30 -28.37 -36.07 -21.34
CA TYR A 30 -29.48 -35.19 -21.74
C TYR A 30 -29.90 -35.44 -23.19
N LEU A 31 -28.93 -35.47 -24.12
CA LEU A 31 -29.20 -35.78 -25.53
C LEU A 31 -29.86 -37.15 -25.66
N SER A 32 -29.37 -38.15 -24.92
CA SER A 32 -29.94 -39.51 -24.89
C SER A 32 -31.35 -39.55 -24.30
N ALA A 33 -31.56 -38.91 -23.14
CA ALA A 33 -32.85 -38.89 -22.45
C ALA A 33 -33.93 -38.15 -23.27
N LYS A 34 -33.55 -37.12 -24.02
CA LYS A 34 -34.42 -36.38 -24.94
C LYS A 34 -34.52 -37.01 -26.33
N GLN A 35 -33.78 -38.10 -26.58
CA GLN A 35 -33.66 -38.76 -27.89
C GLN A 35 -33.26 -37.78 -29.01
N ILE A 36 -32.46 -36.76 -28.67
CA ILE A 36 -31.94 -35.78 -29.62
C ILE A 36 -30.74 -36.41 -30.31
N LYS A 37 -30.86 -36.63 -31.62
CA LYS A 37 -29.74 -37.03 -32.49
C LYS A 37 -29.26 -35.82 -33.25
N LEU A 38 -27.99 -35.50 -33.09
CA LEU A 38 -27.31 -34.42 -33.80
C LEU A 38 -26.37 -35.03 -34.83
N SER A 39 -26.29 -34.42 -36.02
CA SER A 39 -25.24 -34.70 -36.99
C SER A 39 -23.88 -34.22 -36.48
N ASN A 40 -22.79 -34.62 -37.14
CA ASN A 40 -21.46 -34.11 -36.82
C ASN A 40 -21.40 -32.58 -36.93
N ASP A 41 -22.04 -32.00 -37.94
CA ASP A 41 -22.13 -30.55 -38.14
C ASP A 41 -22.85 -29.87 -36.97
N GLU A 42 -23.99 -30.43 -36.55
CA GLU A 42 -24.76 -29.92 -35.42
C GLU A 42 -23.99 -30.07 -34.09
N LEU A 43 -23.16 -31.11 -33.94
CA LEU A 43 -22.29 -31.28 -32.77
C LEU A 43 -21.11 -30.29 -32.77
N ILE A 44 -20.56 -29.96 -33.94
CA ILE A 44 -19.57 -28.88 -34.10
C ILE A 44 -20.19 -27.54 -33.70
N ASP A 45 -21.37 -27.22 -34.22
CA ASP A 45 -22.06 -25.95 -33.94
C ASP A 45 -22.48 -25.85 -32.46
N LEU A 46 -22.93 -26.95 -31.87
CA LEU A 46 -23.18 -27.03 -30.43
C LEU A 46 -21.90 -26.76 -29.62
N SER A 47 -20.79 -27.37 -30.02
CA SER A 47 -19.49 -27.17 -29.35
C SER A 47 -19.03 -25.71 -29.46
N LYS A 48 -19.16 -25.08 -30.62
CA LYS A 48 -18.89 -23.65 -30.81
C LYS A 48 -19.75 -22.80 -29.89
N GLY A 49 -21.07 -23.04 -29.86
CA GLY A 49 -21.99 -22.28 -29.01
C GLY A 49 -21.72 -22.43 -27.51
N ILE A 50 -21.28 -23.61 -27.06
CA ILE A 50 -20.81 -23.82 -25.68
C ILE A 50 -19.58 -22.94 -25.39
N VAL A 51 -18.58 -22.98 -26.29
CA VAL A 51 -17.31 -22.22 -26.14
C VAL A 51 -17.55 -20.70 -26.17
N GLU A 52 -18.44 -20.21 -27.03
CA GLU A 52 -18.74 -18.78 -27.16
C GLU A 52 -19.42 -18.19 -25.94
N ARG A 53 -20.25 -18.99 -25.25
CA ARG A 53 -20.97 -18.51 -24.07
C ARG A 53 -20.14 -18.63 -22.80
N ASP A 54 -19.61 -19.81 -22.52
CA ASP A 54 -18.74 -20.06 -21.35
C ASP A 54 -18.04 -21.42 -21.51
N LEU A 55 -16.80 -21.36 -22.01
CA LEU A 55 -15.93 -22.52 -22.21
C LEU A 55 -15.76 -23.39 -20.96
N PHE A 56 -15.80 -22.80 -19.76
CA PHE A 56 -15.51 -23.54 -18.52
C PHE A 56 -16.66 -24.45 -18.08
N LEU A 57 -17.90 -24.20 -18.52
CA LEU A 57 -19.06 -24.99 -18.09
C LEU A 57 -18.96 -26.46 -18.53
N MET A 58 -18.44 -26.71 -19.73
CA MET A 58 -18.52 -28.03 -20.39
C MET A 58 -17.23 -28.44 -21.11
N LEU A 59 -16.08 -27.94 -20.65
CA LEU A 59 -14.77 -28.13 -21.30
C LEU A 59 -14.45 -29.61 -21.62
N TYR A 60 -14.70 -30.54 -20.69
CA TYR A 60 -14.47 -31.97 -20.93
C TYR A 60 -15.43 -32.57 -21.96
N ALA A 61 -16.68 -32.11 -22.02
CA ALA A 61 -17.60 -32.58 -23.04
C ALA A 61 -17.17 -32.09 -24.43
N VAL A 62 -16.72 -30.83 -24.55
CA VAL A 62 -16.14 -30.29 -25.79
C VAL A 62 -14.87 -31.05 -26.19
N SER A 63 -14.00 -31.37 -25.22
CA SER A 63 -12.79 -32.18 -25.44
C SER A 63 -13.12 -33.59 -25.96
N ASN A 64 -14.13 -34.26 -25.39
CA ASN A 64 -14.57 -35.58 -25.85
C ASN A 64 -15.20 -35.52 -27.25
N LEU A 65 -16.11 -34.57 -27.48
CA LEU A 65 -16.72 -34.36 -28.79
C LEU A 65 -15.66 -34.07 -29.86
N MET A 66 -14.65 -33.27 -29.54
CA MET A 66 -13.55 -32.99 -30.47
C MET A 66 -12.79 -34.27 -30.86
N GLN A 67 -12.63 -35.24 -29.95
CA GLN A 67 -12.00 -36.53 -30.27
C GLN A 67 -12.89 -37.38 -31.18
N ASP A 68 -14.19 -37.46 -30.85
CA ASP A 68 -15.16 -38.27 -31.59
C ASP A 68 -15.40 -37.73 -33.01
N LEU A 69 -15.35 -36.40 -33.17
CA LEU A 69 -15.57 -35.70 -34.43
C LEU A 69 -14.30 -35.54 -35.27
N ALA A 70 -13.14 -36.03 -34.80
CA ALA A 70 -11.86 -35.80 -35.44
C ALA A 70 -11.87 -36.26 -36.90
N SER A 71 -11.61 -35.32 -37.81
CA SER A 71 -11.51 -35.57 -39.25
C SER A 71 -10.46 -34.64 -39.87
N SER A 72 -10.04 -34.94 -41.09
CA SER A 72 -9.17 -34.06 -41.87
C SER A 72 -9.95 -33.21 -42.86
N ASP A 73 -11.29 -33.08 -42.76
CA ASP A 73 -12.06 -32.16 -43.61
C ASP A 73 -11.86 -30.68 -43.21
N GLU A 74 -12.31 -29.75 -44.05
CA GLU A 74 -12.11 -28.31 -43.81
C GLU A 74 -12.93 -27.80 -42.60
N GLN A 75 -14.13 -28.33 -42.42
CA GLN A 75 -15.06 -27.90 -41.38
C GLN A 75 -14.56 -28.23 -39.97
N PHE A 76 -14.00 -29.43 -39.76
CA PHE A 76 -13.39 -29.79 -38.49
C PHE A 76 -12.14 -28.95 -38.21
N ILE A 77 -11.32 -28.66 -39.22
CA ILE A 77 -10.12 -27.84 -39.06
C ILE A 77 -10.46 -26.39 -38.70
N GLU A 78 -11.52 -25.84 -39.29
CA GLU A 78 -12.06 -24.53 -38.92
C GLU A 78 -12.57 -24.53 -37.47
N PHE A 79 -13.33 -25.56 -37.07
CA PHE A 79 -13.78 -25.73 -35.70
C PHE A 79 -12.61 -25.83 -34.71
N LEU A 80 -11.63 -26.66 -35.01
CA LEU A 80 -10.46 -26.85 -34.16
C LEU A 80 -9.66 -25.55 -34.03
N THR A 81 -9.45 -24.84 -35.13
CA THR A 81 -8.76 -23.54 -35.14
C THR A 81 -9.53 -22.49 -34.34
N PHE A 82 -10.85 -22.45 -34.46
CA PHE A 82 -11.72 -21.61 -33.63
C PHE A 82 -11.53 -21.92 -32.14
N LEU A 83 -11.61 -23.20 -31.76
CA LEU A 83 -11.47 -23.66 -30.39
C LEU A 83 -10.09 -23.30 -29.82
N LEU A 84 -9.03 -23.62 -30.55
CA LEU A 84 -7.65 -23.34 -30.14
C LEU A 84 -7.40 -21.83 -29.96
N ASN A 85 -7.97 -20.99 -30.83
CA ASN A 85 -7.86 -19.54 -30.68
C ASN A 85 -8.61 -18.98 -29.45
N LYS A 86 -9.68 -19.65 -29.01
CA LYS A 86 -10.42 -19.27 -27.80
C LYS A 86 -9.69 -19.67 -26.52
N ILE A 87 -8.93 -20.77 -26.55
CA ILE A 87 -8.29 -21.33 -25.34
C ILE A 87 -6.79 -21.00 -25.23
N LYS A 88 -6.18 -20.42 -26.27
CA LYS A 88 -4.74 -20.14 -26.25
C LYS A 88 -4.38 -19.23 -25.08
N LYS A 89 -3.37 -19.62 -24.30
CA LYS A 89 -2.92 -18.94 -23.07
C LYS A 89 -3.94 -18.96 -21.90
N ASP A 90 -4.98 -19.77 -21.99
CA ASP A 90 -5.95 -20.01 -20.92
C ASP A 90 -5.65 -21.32 -20.16
N MET A 91 -6.11 -21.46 -18.91
CA MET A 91 -6.04 -22.72 -18.16
C MET A 91 -6.88 -23.84 -18.79
N ALA A 92 -7.89 -23.49 -19.60
CA ALA A 92 -8.75 -24.42 -20.31
C ALA A 92 -8.05 -25.24 -21.42
N GLN A 93 -6.79 -24.94 -21.75
CA GLN A 93 -6.06 -25.67 -22.78
C GLN A 93 -5.75 -27.14 -22.43
N GLY A 94 -5.67 -27.49 -21.15
CA GLY A 94 -5.26 -28.84 -20.71
C GLY A 94 -6.09 -29.98 -21.31
N PRO A 95 -7.42 -30.03 -21.08
CA PRO A 95 -8.27 -31.06 -21.65
C PRO A 95 -8.29 -31.11 -23.19
N ILE A 96 -8.06 -29.98 -23.87
CA ILE A 96 -7.98 -29.95 -25.33
C ILE A 96 -6.64 -30.51 -25.82
N ILE A 97 -5.54 -30.22 -25.12
CA ILE A 97 -4.22 -30.82 -25.38
C ILE A 97 -4.30 -32.35 -25.22
N ASP A 98 -4.92 -32.83 -24.15
CA ASP A 98 -5.11 -34.27 -23.91
C ASP A 98 -5.89 -34.94 -25.05
N ALA A 99 -6.93 -34.29 -25.55
CA ALA A 99 -7.68 -34.78 -26.69
C ALA A 99 -6.87 -34.82 -27.98
N LEU A 100 -6.03 -33.81 -28.26
CA LEU A 100 -5.11 -33.84 -29.41
C LEU A 100 -4.11 -34.99 -29.31
N LEU A 101 -3.56 -35.24 -28.12
CA LEU A 101 -2.69 -36.40 -27.87
C LEU A 101 -3.43 -37.72 -28.14
N ASN A 102 -4.69 -37.84 -27.70
CA ASN A 102 -5.50 -39.05 -27.93
C ASN A 102 -5.83 -39.28 -29.40
N ILE A 103 -6.11 -38.23 -30.17
CA ILE A 103 -6.34 -38.32 -31.62
C ILE A 103 -5.09 -38.89 -32.31
N GLY A 104 -3.92 -38.29 -32.06
CA GLY A 104 -2.67 -38.73 -32.68
C GLY A 104 -2.22 -40.13 -32.23
N LYS A 105 -2.56 -40.55 -31.00
CA LYS A 105 -2.28 -41.91 -30.51
C LYS A 105 -3.22 -42.97 -31.08
N SER A 106 -4.52 -42.65 -31.17
CA SER A 106 -5.57 -43.60 -31.58
C SER A 106 -5.67 -43.73 -33.09
N ASN A 107 -5.41 -42.65 -33.82
CA ASN A 107 -5.39 -42.64 -35.29
C ASN A 107 -4.20 -41.80 -35.81
N PRO A 108 -2.97 -42.37 -35.79
CA PRO A 108 -1.75 -41.65 -36.13
C PRO A 108 -1.73 -41.01 -37.52
N THR A 109 -2.28 -41.69 -38.54
CA THR A 109 -2.35 -41.17 -39.90
C THR A 109 -3.24 -39.93 -39.96
N LEU A 110 -4.45 -40.01 -39.39
CA LEU A 110 -5.36 -38.86 -39.31
C LEU A 110 -4.74 -37.71 -38.49
N GLY A 111 -4.09 -38.02 -37.38
CA GLY A 111 -3.42 -37.03 -36.54
C GLY A 111 -2.37 -36.23 -37.34
N LEU A 112 -1.56 -36.91 -38.18
CA LEU A 112 -0.59 -36.23 -39.06
C LEU A 112 -1.25 -35.40 -40.16
N GLU A 113 -2.37 -35.85 -40.72
CA GLU A 113 -3.13 -35.05 -41.70
C GLU A 113 -3.67 -33.76 -41.07
N ILE A 114 -4.27 -33.85 -39.88
CA ILE A 114 -4.75 -32.69 -39.12
C ILE A 114 -3.58 -31.77 -38.78
N ALA A 115 -2.47 -32.31 -38.29
CA ALA A 115 -1.27 -31.55 -37.95
C ALA A 115 -0.75 -30.73 -39.14
N ARG A 116 -0.64 -31.33 -40.33
CA ARG A 116 -0.24 -30.62 -41.56
C ARG A 116 -1.18 -29.49 -41.95
N LYS A 117 -2.47 -29.61 -41.65
CA LYS A 117 -3.43 -28.53 -41.89
C LYS A 117 -3.31 -27.41 -40.85
N LEU A 118 -3.13 -27.74 -39.57
CA LEU A 118 -2.89 -26.74 -38.51
C LEU A 118 -1.60 -25.96 -38.71
N LEU A 119 -0.55 -26.59 -39.24
CA LEU A 119 0.73 -25.93 -39.57
C LEU A 119 0.58 -24.79 -40.59
N LYS A 120 -0.51 -24.75 -41.37
CA LYS A 120 -0.78 -23.63 -42.29
C LYS A 120 -1.29 -22.37 -41.59
N ASN A 121 -1.62 -22.46 -40.30
CA ASN A 121 -2.13 -21.34 -39.51
C ASN A 121 -1.18 -21.04 -38.34
N ASP A 122 -0.43 -19.96 -38.47
CA ASP A 122 0.59 -19.54 -37.50
C ASP A 122 0.08 -19.38 -36.06
N ASP A 123 -1.17 -18.96 -35.86
CA ASP A 123 -1.75 -18.74 -34.53
C ASP A 123 -1.92 -20.02 -33.72
N VAL A 124 -2.08 -21.16 -34.40
CA VAL A 124 -2.40 -22.45 -33.79
C VAL A 124 -1.43 -23.57 -34.18
N ALA A 125 -0.47 -23.30 -35.07
CA ALA A 125 0.51 -24.25 -35.58
C ALA A 125 1.19 -25.04 -34.45
N SER A 126 1.48 -24.38 -33.33
CA SER A 126 2.13 -25.00 -32.18
C SER A 126 1.34 -26.14 -31.52
N TYR A 127 0.02 -26.24 -31.73
CA TYR A 127 -0.79 -27.36 -31.24
C TYR A 127 -0.65 -28.62 -32.10
N ALA A 128 -0.16 -28.50 -33.33
CA ALA A 128 0.16 -29.65 -34.17
C ALA A 128 1.20 -30.56 -33.50
N SER A 129 2.02 -30.03 -32.59
CA SER A 129 3.03 -30.81 -31.88
C SER A 129 2.47 -31.96 -31.06
N PHE A 130 1.25 -31.82 -30.53
CA PHE A 130 0.61 -32.85 -29.72
C PHE A 130 0.14 -34.03 -30.58
N LEU A 131 -0.37 -33.74 -31.77
CA LEU A 131 -0.77 -34.75 -32.76
C LEU A 131 0.46 -35.50 -33.31
N ILE A 132 1.51 -34.75 -33.72
CA ILE A 132 2.74 -35.35 -34.27
C ILE A 132 3.46 -36.18 -33.19
N GLY A 133 3.60 -35.62 -31.98
CA GLY A 133 4.36 -36.24 -30.91
C GLY A 133 3.74 -37.54 -30.39
N SER A 134 2.41 -37.64 -30.38
CA SER A 134 1.70 -38.87 -29.99
C SER A 134 1.68 -39.93 -31.11
N ALA A 135 1.69 -39.51 -32.38
CA ALA A 135 1.71 -40.40 -33.54
C ALA A 135 3.06 -41.13 -33.73
N VAL A 136 4.17 -40.60 -33.20
CA VAL A 136 5.53 -41.12 -33.43
C VAL A 136 5.70 -42.58 -33.05
N ASN A 137 4.96 -43.05 -32.04
CA ASN A 137 5.09 -44.42 -31.55
C ASN A 137 4.63 -45.47 -32.57
N VAL A 138 3.82 -45.05 -33.54
CA VAL A 138 3.29 -45.91 -34.62
C VAL A 138 3.90 -45.54 -35.97
N LEU A 139 4.11 -44.25 -36.24
CA LEU A 139 4.62 -43.72 -37.51
C LEU A 139 5.95 -42.95 -37.32
N PRO A 140 7.02 -43.58 -36.79
CA PRO A 140 8.25 -42.87 -36.45
C PRO A 140 8.95 -42.26 -37.66
N SER A 141 8.94 -42.93 -38.81
CA SER A 141 9.60 -42.43 -40.03
C SER A 141 8.94 -41.14 -40.55
N ASP A 142 7.61 -41.15 -40.70
CA ASP A 142 6.87 -39.99 -41.23
C ASP A 142 6.92 -38.80 -40.27
N CYS A 143 6.83 -39.06 -38.96
CA CYS A 143 6.96 -38.01 -37.95
C CYS A 143 8.36 -37.41 -37.94
N ASN A 144 9.42 -38.23 -38.03
CA ASN A 144 10.80 -37.73 -38.04
C ASN A 144 11.09 -36.88 -39.29
N ILE A 145 10.59 -37.28 -40.47
CA ILE A 145 10.71 -36.47 -41.69
C ILE A 145 10.06 -35.10 -41.48
N LEU A 146 8.82 -35.07 -40.96
CA LEU A 146 8.11 -33.82 -40.71
C LEU A 146 8.83 -32.96 -39.64
N ILE A 147 9.35 -33.56 -38.57
CA ILE A 147 10.12 -32.83 -37.55
C ILE A 147 11.38 -32.19 -38.17
N ASP A 148 12.12 -32.93 -38.99
CA ASP A 148 13.32 -32.43 -39.66
C ASP A 148 12.97 -31.28 -40.64
N GLU A 149 11.87 -31.39 -41.39
CA GLU A 149 11.34 -30.31 -42.24
C GLU A 149 10.99 -29.05 -41.43
N LEU A 150 10.32 -29.22 -40.29
CA LEU A 150 9.93 -28.10 -39.41
C LEU A 150 11.14 -27.41 -38.77
N LEU A 151 12.19 -28.17 -38.41
CA LEU A 151 13.44 -27.62 -37.88
C LEU A 151 14.22 -26.80 -38.93
N GLN A 152 14.16 -27.22 -40.20
CA GLN A 152 14.82 -26.54 -41.32
C GLN A 152 14.04 -25.32 -41.83
N SER A 153 12.76 -25.19 -41.49
CA SER A 153 11.91 -24.07 -41.92
C SER A 153 12.40 -22.73 -41.37
N ASP A 154 12.29 -21.65 -42.15
CA ASP A 154 12.57 -20.29 -41.67
C ASP A 154 11.46 -19.75 -40.74
N ASN A 155 10.28 -20.39 -40.71
CA ASN A 155 9.18 -19.96 -39.84
C ASN A 155 9.48 -20.35 -38.37
N PRO A 156 9.55 -19.39 -37.43
CA PRO A 156 9.80 -19.68 -36.02
C PRO A 156 8.72 -20.55 -35.38
N ASN A 157 7.46 -20.45 -35.82
CA ASN A 157 6.36 -21.29 -35.31
C ASN A 157 6.55 -22.75 -35.68
N HIS A 158 7.12 -23.04 -36.85
CA HIS A 158 7.45 -24.41 -37.25
C HIS A 158 8.56 -24.98 -36.36
N LYS A 159 9.63 -24.22 -36.11
CA LYS A 159 10.70 -24.65 -35.19
C LYS A 159 10.17 -24.90 -33.77
N LEU A 160 9.33 -23.99 -33.27
CA LEU A 160 8.67 -24.14 -31.96
C LEU A 160 7.79 -25.38 -31.91
N THR A 161 7.03 -25.65 -32.98
CA THR A 161 6.22 -26.88 -33.11
C THR A 161 7.10 -28.13 -33.08
N ALA A 162 8.24 -28.12 -33.78
CA ALA A 162 9.19 -29.23 -33.76
C ALA A 162 9.77 -29.47 -32.36
N ILE A 163 10.20 -28.41 -31.66
CA ILE A 163 10.74 -28.54 -30.30
C ILE A 163 9.68 -29.07 -29.34
N ARG A 164 8.44 -28.56 -29.39
CA ARG A 164 7.33 -29.11 -28.59
C ARG A 164 7.06 -30.57 -28.90
N THR A 165 7.15 -30.95 -30.17
CA THR A 165 6.97 -32.33 -30.59
C THR A 165 8.01 -33.22 -29.90
N LEU A 166 9.29 -32.83 -29.91
CA LEU A 166 10.35 -33.55 -29.20
C LEU A 166 10.07 -33.67 -27.69
N ARG A 167 9.54 -32.61 -27.06
CA ARG A 167 9.10 -32.64 -25.64
C ARG A 167 7.98 -33.66 -25.41
N VAL A 168 6.97 -33.71 -26.28
CA VAL A 168 5.87 -34.69 -26.20
C VAL A 168 6.41 -36.12 -26.34
N ILE A 169 7.27 -36.36 -27.34
CA ILE A 169 7.90 -37.68 -27.57
C ILE A 169 8.67 -38.13 -26.32
N SER A 170 9.35 -37.20 -25.63
CA SER A 170 10.14 -37.52 -24.44
C SER A 170 9.33 -37.95 -23.23
N LYS A 171 8.05 -37.56 -23.17
CA LYS A 171 7.12 -37.98 -22.13
C LYS A 171 6.50 -39.34 -22.44
N GLU A 172 6.20 -39.63 -23.70
CA GLU A 172 5.50 -40.87 -24.11
C GLU A 172 6.42 -42.08 -24.32
N SER A 173 7.71 -41.88 -24.61
CA SER A 173 8.62 -42.97 -25.02
C SER A 173 9.89 -43.07 -24.17
N LYS A 174 10.27 -44.30 -23.77
CA LYS A 174 11.62 -44.60 -23.22
C LYS A 174 12.62 -44.45 -24.37
N MET A 175 13.16 -43.26 -24.56
CA MET A 175 13.85 -42.89 -25.80
C MET A 175 15.21 -43.56 -26.03
N ASN A 176 15.40 -44.09 -27.24
CA ASN A 176 16.67 -44.62 -27.77
C ASN A 176 17.60 -43.56 -28.41
N ASN A 177 17.25 -42.25 -28.41
CA ASN A 177 17.98 -41.21 -29.16
C ASN A 177 18.10 -39.85 -28.41
N ILE A 178 18.22 -39.86 -27.08
CA ILE A 178 18.27 -38.63 -26.28
C ILE A 178 19.42 -37.68 -26.70
N GLU A 179 20.58 -38.22 -27.07
CA GLU A 179 21.75 -37.45 -27.51
C GLU A 179 21.47 -36.62 -28.78
N LYS A 180 20.74 -37.22 -29.75
CA LYS A 180 20.32 -36.51 -30.98
C LYS A 180 19.42 -35.33 -30.64
N ILE A 181 18.51 -35.50 -29.69
CA ILE A 181 17.58 -34.44 -29.26
C ILE A 181 18.33 -33.30 -28.61
N PHE A 182 19.24 -33.58 -27.67
CA PHE A 182 20.06 -32.54 -27.08
C PHE A 182 20.86 -31.78 -28.13
N SER A 183 21.47 -32.47 -29.10
CA SER A 183 22.18 -31.81 -30.21
C SER A 183 21.28 -30.90 -31.04
N ILE A 184 20.05 -31.32 -31.34
CA ILE A 184 19.05 -30.49 -32.03
C ILE A 184 18.72 -29.25 -31.20
N LEU A 185 18.43 -29.43 -29.91
CA LEU A 185 18.07 -28.32 -29.01
C LEU A 185 19.21 -27.32 -28.84
N GLU A 186 20.46 -27.78 -28.69
CA GLU A 186 21.65 -26.93 -28.58
C GLU A 186 21.91 -26.10 -29.85
N ASN A 187 21.63 -26.66 -31.02
CA ASN A 187 21.75 -25.92 -32.27
C ASN A 187 20.59 -24.95 -32.47
N THR A 188 19.37 -25.38 -32.13
CA THR A 188 18.15 -24.57 -32.33
C THR A 188 18.06 -23.43 -31.32
N SER A 189 18.63 -23.58 -30.12
CA SER A 189 18.68 -22.54 -29.09
C SER A 189 19.51 -21.31 -29.48
N LYS A 190 20.33 -21.41 -30.54
CA LYS A 190 21.07 -20.30 -31.16
C LYS A 190 20.21 -19.45 -32.10
N SER A 191 18.94 -19.82 -32.30
CA SER A 191 17.97 -19.05 -33.09
C SER A 191 17.87 -17.59 -32.62
N SER A 192 17.59 -16.65 -33.54
CA SER A 192 17.33 -15.25 -33.20
C SER A 192 15.92 -15.02 -32.62
N SER A 193 14.97 -15.92 -32.85
CA SER A 193 13.61 -15.82 -32.30
C SER A 193 13.63 -16.13 -30.80
N LYS A 194 13.06 -15.20 -30.01
CA LYS A 194 12.94 -15.34 -28.56
C LYS A 194 12.06 -16.53 -28.18
N GLU A 195 10.97 -16.73 -28.89
CA GLU A 195 9.98 -17.80 -28.68
C GLU A 195 10.63 -19.17 -28.86
N VAL A 196 11.46 -19.33 -29.89
CA VAL A 196 12.23 -20.56 -30.14
C VAL A 196 13.24 -20.81 -29.00
N LYS A 197 13.94 -19.77 -28.53
CA LYS A 197 14.87 -19.90 -27.38
C LYS A 197 14.17 -20.34 -26.10
N VAL A 198 13.03 -19.72 -25.79
CA VAL A 198 12.22 -20.08 -24.61
C VAL A 198 11.71 -21.50 -24.74
N GLU A 199 11.27 -21.91 -25.93
CA GLU A 199 10.81 -23.28 -26.14
C GLU A 199 11.94 -24.32 -25.98
N CYS A 200 13.15 -24.04 -26.50
CA CYS A 200 14.33 -24.86 -26.23
C CYS A 200 14.66 -24.92 -24.72
N PHE A 201 14.54 -23.78 -24.04
CA PHE A 201 14.76 -23.68 -22.60
C PHE A 201 13.77 -24.58 -21.81
N GLU A 202 12.48 -24.50 -22.13
CA GLU A 202 11.45 -25.37 -21.54
C GLU A 202 11.69 -26.85 -21.87
N ALA A 203 12.25 -27.15 -23.05
CA ALA A 203 12.66 -28.51 -23.40
C ALA A 203 13.81 -29.01 -22.52
N PHE A 204 14.84 -28.20 -22.27
CA PHE A 204 15.93 -28.57 -21.36
C PHE A 204 15.44 -28.77 -19.92
N LEU A 205 14.44 -27.99 -19.48
CA LEU A 205 13.81 -28.21 -18.17
C LEU A 205 13.07 -29.56 -18.10
N ASP A 206 12.27 -29.88 -19.12
CA ASP A 206 11.52 -31.14 -19.18
C ASP A 206 12.44 -32.36 -19.33
N LEU A 207 13.59 -32.20 -20.00
CA LEU A 207 14.56 -33.26 -20.24
C LEU A 207 15.64 -33.41 -19.15
N HIS A 208 15.59 -32.60 -18.08
CA HIS A 208 16.60 -32.58 -17.03
C HIS A 208 16.85 -33.96 -16.40
N SER A 209 15.80 -34.77 -16.21
CA SER A 209 15.93 -36.11 -15.63
C SER A 209 16.69 -37.10 -16.50
N PHE A 210 16.85 -36.83 -17.80
CA PHE A 210 17.57 -37.71 -18.73
C PHE A 210 19.06 -37.39 -18.80
N ASP A 211 19.43 -36.11 -18.84
CA ASP A 211 20.83 -35.66 -18.74
C ASP A 211 20.90 -34.32 -17.99
N LYS A 212 21.15 -34.42 -16.69
CA LYS A 212 21.22 -33.26 -15.79
C LYS A 212 22.32 -32.28 -16.21
N LYS A 213 23.52 -32.80 -16.48
CA LYS A 213 24.70 -31.99 -16.74
C LYS A 213 24.54 -31.16 -18.02
N LEU A 214 24.02 -31.79 -19.08
CA LEU A 214 23.82 -31.12 -20.36
C LEU A 214 22.66 -30.13 -20.30
N SER A 215 21.57 -30.50 -19.62
CA SER A 215 20.43 -29.61 -19.41
C SER A 215 20.81 -28.36 -18.61
N GLU A 216 21.48 -28.54 -17.46
CA GLU A 216 21.90 -27.44 -16.59
C GLU A 216 22.88 -26.48 -17.28
N LYS A 217 23.83 -27.01 -18.05
CA LYS A 217 24.75 -26.20 -18.85
C LYS A 217 23.99 -25.29 -19.83
N ASN A 218 23.01 -25.84 -20.54
CA ASN A 218 22.26 -25.08 -21.55
C ASN A 218 21.24 -24.12 -20.92
N ILE A 219 20.61 -24.50 -19.82
CA ILE A 219 19.77 -23.62 -18.98
C ILE A 219 20.60 -22.43 -18.50
N GLU A 220 21.82 -22.64 -18.01
CA GLU A 220 22.72 -21.57 -17.55
C GLU A 220 23.08 -20.61 -18.69
N ILE A 221 23.39 -21.13 -19.89
CA ILE A 221 23.69 -20.30 -21.06
C ILE A 221 22.47 -19.45 -21.44
N LEU A 222 21.31 -20.07 -21.59
CA LEU A 222 20.11 -19.38 -22.07
C LEU A 222 19.57 -18.35 -21.07
N THR A 223 19.72 -18.61 -19.78
CA THR A 223 19.27 -17.65 -18.74
C THR A 223 20.20 -16.46 -18.59
N LYS A 224 21.46 -16.54 -18.99
CA LYS A 224 22.34 -15.36 -19.04
C LYS A 224 21.93 -14.38 -20.14
N ASP A 225 21.41 -14.90 -21.25
CA ASP A 225 21.17 -14.12 -22.48
C ASP A 225 19.70 -13.75 -22.74
N SER A 226 18.75 -14.28 -21.95
CA SER A 226 17.31 -14.11 -22.19
C SER A 226 16.53 -13.80 -20.92
N LEU A 227 15.84 -12.64 -20.92
CA LEU A 227 14.96 -12.20 -19.84
C LEU A 227 13.79 -13.19 -19.65
N GLU A 228 13.20 -13.62 -20.75
CA GLU A 228 12.06 -14.54 -20.77
C GLU A 228 12.46 -15.91 -20.20
N CYS A 229 13.68 -16.39 -20.46
CA CYS A 229 14.19 -17.62 -19.86
C CYS A 229 14.45 -17.48 -18.36
N LYS A 230 14.93 -16.33 -17.87
CA LYS A 230 15.05 -16.07 -16.41
C LYS A 230 13.68 -16.10 -15.73
N PHE A 231 12.68 -15.48 -16.35
CA PHE A 231 11.31 -15.51 -15.86
C PHE A 231 10.79 -16.95 -15.77
N SER A 232 10.87 -17.71 -16.87
CA SER A 232 10.47 -19.12 -16.91
C SER A 232 11.20 -19.95 -15.86
N LEU A 233 12.51 -19.75 -15.67
CA LEU A 233 13.29 -20.47 -14.67
C LEU A 233 12.79 -20.22 -13.24
N ALA A 234 12.67 -18.95 -12.85
CA ALA A 234 12.21 -18.58 -11.52
C ALA A 234 10.78 -19.09 -11.27
N HIS A 235 9.89 -18.93 -12.25
CA HIS A 235 8.52 -19.45 -12.18
C HIS A 235 8.50 -20.98 -12.07
N ARG A 236 9.33 -21.71 -12.84
CA ARG A 236 9.40 -23.17 -12.77
C ARG A 236 9.87 -23.65 -11.41
N ILE A 237 10.91 -23.03 -10.85
CA ILE A 237 11.41 -23.37 -9.51
C ILE A 237 10.33 -23.12 -8.44
N TRP A 238 9.58 -22.00 -8.56
CA TRP A 238 8.48 -21.70 -7.67
C TRP A 238 7.32 -22.70 -7.75
N ILE A 239 6.85 -23.08 -8.95
CA ILE A 239 5.72 -24.00 -9.08
C ILE A 239 6.14 -25.44 -8.76
N ARG A 240 7.26 -25.90 -9.33
CA ARG A 240 7.79 -27.26 -9.15
C ARG A 240 9.22 -27.33 -9.67
N SER A 241 10.20 -27.17 -8.77
CA SER A 241 11.61 -27.28 -9.15
C SER A 241 11.96 -28.67 -9.69
N PRO A 242 12.57 -28.80 -10.89
CA PRO A 242 13.12 -30.05 -11.37
C PRO A 242 14.51 -30.36 -10.77
N PHE A 243 15.12 -29.39 -10.06
CA PHE A 243 16.50 -29.46 -9.60
C PHE A 243 16.58 -29.85 -8.11
N ASP A 244 17.77 -30.29 -7.69
CA ASP A 244 18.10 -30.29 -6.26
C ASP A 244 18.19 -28.85 -5.71
N GLU A 245 18.25 -28.73 -4.39
CA GLU A 245 18.27 -27.44 -3.69
C GLU A 245 19.48 -26.57 -4.07
N SER A 246 20.68 -27.16 -4.15
CA SER A 246 21.91 -26.42 -4.45
C SER A 246 21.86 -25.82 -5.86
N THR A 247 21.43 -26.63 -6.82
CA THR A 247 21.25 -26.21 -8.22
C THR A 247 20.14 -25.18 -8.36
N SER A 248 19.01 -25.35 -7.66
CA SER A 248 17.92 -24.37 -7.64
C SER A 248 18.40 -23.01 -7.14
N MET A 249 19.15 -22.97 -6.04
CA MET A 249 19.68 -21.73 -5.47
C MET A 249 20.67 -21.05 -6.40
N LYS A 250 21.60 -21.80 -7.02
CA LYS A 250 22.52 -21.26 -8.04
C LYS A 250 21.76 -20.55 -9.17
N PHE A 251 20.67 -21.16 -9.64
CA PHE A 251 19.85 -20.56 -10.71
C PHE A 251 19.05 -19.34 -10.25
N LEU A 252 18.51 -19.36 -9.02
CA LEU A 252 17.83 -18.20 -8.45
C LEU A 252 18.79 -17.03 -8.24
N GLU A 253 20.06 -17.28 -7.85
CA GLU A 253 21.10 -16.25 -7.78
C GLU A 253 21.32 -15.58 -9.15
N ILE A 254 21.45 -16.36 -10.23
CA ILE A 254 21.57 -15.82 -11.61
C ILE A 254 20.35 -14.97 -11.98
N CYS A 255 19.14 -15.46 -11.68
CA CYS A 255 17.91 -14.72 -11.94
C CYS A 255 17.81 -13.46 -11.08
N SER A 256 18.41 -13.46 -9.88
CA SER A 256 18.31 -12.35 -8.93
C SER A 256 19.03 -11.08 -9.38
N GLU A 257 20.06 -11.22 -10.21
CA GLU A 257 20.80 -10.09 -10.78
C GLU A 257 19.98 -9.30 -11.83
N GLU A 258 18.80 -9.79 -12.22
CA GLU A 258 17.94 -9.12 -13.19
C GLU A 258 17.26 -7.85 -12.65
N SER A 259 17.19 -6.84 -13.51
CA SER A 259 16.58 -5.52 -13.29
C SER A 259 15.06 -5.50 -13.47
N ASN A 260 14.48 -6.49 -14.16
CA ASN A 260 13.04 -6.61 -14.31
C ASN A 260 12.35 -7.08 -13.02
N ILE A 261 11.35 -6.32 -12.54
CA ILE A 261 10.63 -6.59 -11.29
C ILE A 261 9.85 -7.91 -11.32
N ASN A 262 9.30 -8.33 -12.48
CA ASN A 262 8.51 -9.55 -12.58
C ASN A 262 9.37 -10.79 -12.35
N VAL A 263 10.61 -10.79 -12.85
CA VAL A 263 11.56 -11.89 -12.60
C VAL A 263 11.86 -11.99 -11.10
N ARG A 264 12.12 -10.86 -10.45
CA ARG A 264 12.46 -10.82 -9.03
C ARG A 264 11.32 -11.24 -8.11
N GLN A 265 10.09 -10.88 -8.45
CA GLN A 265 8.92 -11.35 -7.72
C GLN A 265 8.85 -12.88 -7.74
N HIS A 266 9.05 -13.49 -8.91
CA HIS A 266 9.10 -14.95 -9.04
C HIS A 266 10.30 -15.56 -8.32
N VAL A 267 11.46 -14.89 -8.32
CA VAL A 267 12.62 -15.31 -7.50
C VAL A 267 12.24 -15.31 -6.03
N CYS A 268 11.62 -14.24 -5.50
CA CYS A 268 11.15 -14.20 -4.12
C CYS A 268 10.21 -15.39 -3.81
N TYR A 269 9.19 -15.62 -4.64
CA TYR A 269 8.29 -16.76 -4.42
C TYR A 269 9.00 -18.12 -4.50
N ALA A 270 10.02 -18.26 -5.35
CA ALA A 270 10.82 -19.48 -5.41
C ALA A 270 11.71 -19.67 -4.16
N LEU A 271 12.29 -18.58 -3.62
CA LEU A 271 13.16 -18.62 -2.44
C LEU A 271 12.43 -19.17 -1.21
N THR A 272 11.10 -19.06 -1.12
CA THR A 272 10.34 -19.58 0.02
C THR A 272 10.43 -21.10 0.17
N HIS A 273 10.75 -21.85 -0.89
CA HIS A 273 10.97 -23.29 -0.79
C HIS A 273 12.25 -23.68 -0.04
N PHE A 274 13.17 -22.73 0.12
CA PHE A 274 14.53 -22.99 0.59
C PHE A 274 14.87 -22.32 1.94
N VAL A 275 13.89 -21.67 2.57
CA VAL A 275 14.08 -20.91 3.84
C VAL A 275 14.61 -21.76 4.99
N LYS A 276 14.38 -23.08 4.99
CA LYS A 276 14.85 -24.01 6.03
C LYS A 276 16.37 -24.17 6.04
N ASN A 277 16.99 -24.14 4.87
CA ASN A 277 18.36 -24.59 4.68
C ASN A 277 19.29 -23.49 4.13
N GLN A 278 18.73 -22.43 3.53
CA GLN A 278 19.49 -21.41 2.77
C GLN A 278 19.20 -19.97 3.21
N TYR A 279 18.73 -19.77 4.45
CA TYR A 279 18.26 -18.45 4.91
C TYR A 279 19.32 -17.34 4.79
N GLU A 280 20.61 -17.61 5.03
CA GLU A 280 21.69 -16.61 4.87
C GLU A 280 21.77 -16.09 3.43
N LYS A 281 21.82 -17.00 2.44
CA LYS A 281 21.86 -16.63 1.02
C LYS A 281 20.58 -15.92 0.57
N ILE A 282 19.43 -16.37 1.07
CA ILE A 282 18.15 -15.71 0.80
C ILE A 282 18.20 -14.26 1.29
N LEU A 283 18.66 -14.05 2.53
CA LEU A 283 18.78 -12.71 3.11
C LEU A 283 19.77 -11.83 2.33
N ASP A 284 20.88 -12.37 1.82
CA ASP A 284 21.80 -11.64 0.93
C ASP A 284 21.13 -11.17 -0.36
N ILE A 285 20.30 -12.04 -0.99
CA ILE A 285 19.51 -11.66 -2.17
C ILE A 285 18.51 -10.56 -1.82
N LEU A 286 17.80 -10.69 -0.70
CA LEU A 286 16.83 -9.68 -0.27
C LEU A 286 17.51 -8.33 0.04
N ALA A 287 18.69 -8.34 0.65
CA ALA A 287 19.46 -7.11 0.91
C ALA A 287 19.79 -6.38 -0.40
N LYS A 288 20.24 -7.10 -1.43
CA LYS A 288 20.48 -6.52 -2.77
C LYS A 288 19.22 -5.89 -3.36
N TYR A 289 18.06 -6.54 -3.20
CA TYR A 289 16.79 -6.04 -3.70
C TYR A 289 16.37 -4.75 -3.01
N VAL A 290 16.46 -4.72 -1.67
CA VAL A 290 16.12 -3.54 -0.87
C VAL A 290 17.07 -2.37 -1.16
N ILE A 291 18.37 -2.62 -1.35
CA ILE A 291 19.32 -1.57 -1.76
C ILE A 291 18.95 -0.99 -3.13
N ARG A 292 18.62 -1.85 -4.10
CA ARG A 292 18.33 -1.40 -5.47
C ARG A 292 16.99 -0.67 -5.56
N ASP A 293 15.93 -1.29 -5.05
CA ASP A 293 14.54 -0.93 -5.36
C ASP A 293 13.74 -0.48 -4.12
N GLY A 294 14.32 -0.56 -2.92
CA GLY A 294 13.60 -0.39 -1.66
C GLY A 294 12.69 -1.57 -1.32
N PHE A 295 11.85 -1.38 -0.31
CA PHE A 295 10.85 -2.38 0.12
C PHE A 295 9.53 -2.21 -0.66
N GLY A 296 9.59 -2.36 -1.98
CA GLY A 296 8.53 -1.90 -2.90
C GLY A 296 7.51 -2.95 -3.37
N TYR A 297 7.66 -4.23 -3.05
CA TYR A 297 6.76 -5.28 -3.54
C TYR A 297 6.51 -6.40 -2.52
N GLU A 298 5.26 -6.87 -2.48
CA GLU A 298 4.71 -7.79 -1.47
C GLU A 298 5.50 -9.10 -1.34
N SER A 299 6.13 -9.58 -2.43
CA SER A 299 6.85 -10.85 -2.40
C SER A 299 8.11 -10.82 -1.51
N ILE A 300 8.75 -9.67 -1.26
CA ILE A 300 9.83 -9.58 -0.26
C ILE A 300 9.26 -9.84 1.13
N GLY A 301 8.11 -9.22 1.42
CA GLY A 301 7.43 -9.42 2.70
C GLY A 301 7.01 -10.87 2.90
N TYR A 302 6.53 -11.54 1.86
CA TYR A 302 6.20 -12.96 1.91
C TYR A 302 7.44 -13.85 2.23
N VAL A 303 8.60 -13.58 1.62
CA VAL A 303 9.82 -14.34 1.94
C VAL A 303 10.24 -14.13 3.39
N LEU A 304 10.16 -12.88 3.90
CA LEU A 304 10.47 -12.58 5.29
C LEU A 304 9.50 -13.28 6.25
N GLU A 305 8.21 -13.33 5.95
CA GLU A 305 7.24 -14.10 6.75
C GLU A 305 7.62 -15.58 6.83
N GLU A 306 8.00 -16.21 5.70
CA GLU A 306 8.40 -17.62 5.67
C GLU A 306 9.73 -17.86 6.40
N LEU A 307 10.69 -16.94 6.29
CA LEU A 307 11.93 -16.97 7.09
C LEU A 307 11.62 -16.89 8.59
N GLY A 308 10.68 -16.04 8.98
CA GLY A 308 10.27 -15.86 10.36
C GLY A 308 9.64 -17.10 10.98
N LYS A 309 8.82 -17.84 10.21
CA LYS A 309 8.23 -19.11 10.65
C LYS A 309 9.28 -20.19 10.92
N VAL A 310 10.41 -20.13 10.23
CA VAL A 310 11.50 -21.11 10.35
C VAL A 310 12.48 -20.73 11.45
N ASN A 311 13.03 -19.50 11.39
CA ASN A 311 14.08 -19.06 12.32
C ASN A 311 14.12 -17.52 12.41
N ALA A 312 13.13 -16.94 13.11
CA ALA A 312 13.02 -15.50 13.31
C ALA A 312 14.24 -14.90 14.03
N GLU A 313 14.73 -15.54 15.10
CA GLU A 313 15.86 -15.05 15.89
C GLU A 313 17.12 -14.90 15.03
N LYS A 314 17.52 -15.99 14.34
CA LYS A 314 18.75 -15.96 13.54
C LYS A 314 18.64 -15.02 12.33
N SER A 315 17.48 -14.98 11.70
CA SER A 315 17.23 -14.06 10.58
C SER A 315 17.31 -12.61 11.04
N ALA A 316 16.76 -12.29 12.21
CA ALA A 316 16.86 -10.96 12.80
C ALA A 316 18.29 -10.58 13.17
N GLU A 317 19.08 -11.51 13.73
CA GLU A 317 20.52 -11.28 13.98
C GLU A 317 21.27 -10.87 12.71
N ILE A 318 21.05 -11.59 11.60
CA ILE A 318 21.69 -11.29 10.31
C ILE A 318 21.26 -9.92 9.79
N ILE A 319 19.95 -9.65 9.76
CA ILE A 319 19.43 -8.36 9.29
C ILE A 319 19.95 -7.20 10.15
N ILE A 320 19.98 -7.36 11.48
CA ILE A 320 20.52 -6.36 12.40
C ILE A 320 22.03 -6.17 12.18
N SER A 321 22.77 -7.24 11.90
CA SER A 321 24.21 -7.16 11.64
C SER A 321 24.54 -6.23 10.46
N TRP A 322 23.64 -6.09 9.48
CA TRP A 322 23.80 -5.17 8.36
C TRP A 322 23.94 -3.71 8.76
N LEU A 323 23.39 -3.28 9.90
CA LEU A 323 23.61 -1.93 10.43
C LEU A 323 25.10 -1.67 10.70
N THR A 324 25.80 -2.71 11.16
CA THR A 324 27.22 -2.61 11.55
C THR A 324 28.17 -2.94 10.40
N SER A 325 27.80 -3.85 9.51
CA SER A 325 28.64 -4.33 8.42
C SER A 325 28.44 -3.58 7.11
N ASN A 326 27.25 -2.99 6.89
CA ASN A 326 26.86 -2.40 5.61
C ASN A 326 26.66 -0.88 5.75
N ARG A 327 27.20 -0.12 4.79
CA ARG A 327 27.15 1.36 4.81
C ARG A 327 25.98 1.94 4.00
N ASP A 328 25.14 1.10 3.38
CA ASP A 328 24.04 1.59 2.56
C ASP A 328 22.91 2.17 3.41
N ALA A 329 22.68 3.48 3.25
CA ALA A 329 21.65 4.21 4.00
C ALA A 329 20.23 3.73 3.68
N ARG A 330 19.98 3.20 2.48
CA ARG A 330 18.65 2.68 2.08
C ARG A 330 18.33 1.40 2.83
N LEU A 331 19.30 0.49 2.95
CA LEU A 331 19.11 -0.73 3.73
C LEU A 331 18.82 -0.38 5.20
N ASN A 332 19.60 0.54 5.78
CA ASN A 332 19.39 1.01 7.16
C ASN A 332 18.02 1.66 7.39
N PHE A 333 17.45 2.28 6.36
CA PHE A 333 16.10 2.84 6.40
C PHE A 333 15.02 1.73 6.44
N HIS A 334 15.21 0.63 5.70
CA HIS A 334 14.22 -0.44 5.57
C HIS A 334 14.32 -1.54 6.64
N ILE A 335 15.41 -1.64 7.40
CA ILE A 335 15.60 -2.68 8.43
C ILE A 335 14.42 -2.78 9.42
N PRO A 336 13.88 -1.69 10.00
CA PRO A 336 12.70 -1.79 10.87
C PRO A 336 11.54 -2.54 10.22
N ILE A 337 11.17 -2.15 8.99
CA ILE A 337 10.08 -2.75 8.22
C ILE A 337 10.37 -4.23 7.94
N MET A 338 11.61 -4.57 7.56
CA MET A 338 12.00 -5.96 7.30
C MET A 338 11.85 -6.84 8.53
N ILE A 339 12.28 -6.36 9.70
CA ILE A 339 12.12 -7.10 10.96
C ILE A 339 10.65 -7.18 11.36
N GLY A 340 9.88 -6.08 11.22
CA GLY A 340 8.45 -6.08 11.48
C GLY A 340 7.71 -7.14 10.66
N GLN A 341 8.07 -7.27 9.38
CA GLN A 341 7.47 -8.25 8.49
C GLN A 341 7.94 -9.68 8.77
N LEU A 342 9.21 -9.87 9.12
CA LEU A 342 9.79 -11.15 9.56
C LEU A 342 8.98 -11.75 10.73
N VAL A 343 8.51 -10.92 11.67
CA VAL A 343 7.78 -11.39 12.86
C VAL A 343 6.25 -11.27 12.76
N SER A 344 5.72 -10.90 11.60
CA SER A 344 4.27 -10.70 11.43
C SER A 344 3.45 -11.98 11.57
N LYS A 345 4.06 -13.14 11.27
CA LYS A 345 3.45 -14.49 11.35
C LYS A 345 4.23 -15.47 12.26
N SER A 346 5.11 -14.98 13.12
CA SER A 346 5.91 -15.79 14.07
C SER A 346 5.85 -15.20 15.49
N ASP A 347 6.46 -15.89 16.46
CA ASP A 347 6.54 -15.36 17.84
C ASP A 347 7.50 -14.17 17.90
N LYS A 348 6.94 -12.98 18.17
CA LYS A 348 7.66 -11.70 18.24
C LYS A 348 8.73 -11.66 19.32
N LYS A 349 8.65 -12.53 20.35
CA LYS A 349 9.66 -12.59 21.42
C LYS A 349 11.01 -13.05 20.91
N LEU A 350 11.03 -13.86 19.85
CA LEU A 350 12.25 -14.45 19.30
C LEU A 350 13.25 -13.39 18.83
N VAL A 351 12.80 -12.16 18.56
CA VAL A 351 13.68 -11.07 18.11
C VAL A 351 14.04 -10.08 19.22
N LEU A 352 13.50 -10.22 20.43
CA LEU A 352 13.76 -9.28 21.53
C LEU A 352 15.24 -9.27 21.94
N THR A 353 15.86 -10.44 22.07
CA THR A 353 17.27 -10.57 22.45
C THR A 353 18.21 -9.78 21.52
N PRO A 354 18.23 -10.01 20.20
CA PRO A 354 19.12 -9.26 19.31
C PRO A 354 18.80 -7.76 19.27
N ILE A 355 17.52 -7.36 19.40
CA ILE A 355 17.14 -5.95 19.44
C ILE A 355 17.63 -5.27 20.74
N PHE A 356 17.43 -5.90 21.90
CA PHE A 356 17.87 -5.36 23.18
C PHE A 356 19.40 -5.27 23.27
N GLN A 357 20.11 -6.24 22.68
CA GLN A 357 21.56 -6.19 22.56
C GLN A 357 22.01 -5.02 21.68
N LEU A 358 21.36 -4.79 20.52
CA LEU A 358 21.63 -3.64 19.66
C LEU A 358 21.48 -2.31 20.42
N ILE A 359 20.40 -2.18 21.20
CA ILE A 359 20.13 -0.96 21.98
C ILE A 359 21.16 -0.74 23.09
N LYS A 360 21.54 -1.81 23.83
CA LYS A 360 22.47 -1.72 24.97
C LYS A 360 23.93 -1.55 24.56
N SER A 361 24.37 -2.26 23.53
CA SER A 361 25.80 -2.40 23.20
C SER A 361 26.32 -1.34 22.24
N ASN A 362 25.45 -0.64 21.51
CA ASN A 362 25.87 0.24 20.43
C ASN A 362 25.12 1.58 20.47
N THR A 363 25.73 2.58 21.11
CA THR A 363 25.14 3.93 21.24
C THR A 363 24.82 4.59 19.90
N LYS A 364 25.58 4.26 18.83
CA LYS A 364 25.33 4.77 17.47
C LYS A 364 24.04 4.22 16.87
N PHE A 365 23.68 2.97 17.14
CA PHE A 365 22.52 2.30 16.56
C PHE A 365 21.38 2.04 17.54
N ALA A 366 21.49 2.51 18.79
CA ALA A 366 20.44 2.39 19.78
C ALA A 366 19.11 2.96 19.29
N GLY A 367 19.13 4.12 18.62
CA GLY A 367 17.95 4.71 17.99
C GLY A 367 17.31 3.80 16.93
N LYS A 368 18.11 3.03 16.18
CA LYS A 368 17.61 2.06 15.19
C LYS A 368 16.98 0.83 15.86
N GLY A 369 17.53 0.37 16.97
CA GLY A 369 16.89 -0.67 17.78
C GLY A 369 15.52 -0.23 18.31
N LEU A 370 15.40 1.03 18.73
CA LEU A 370 14.12 1.62 19.13
C LEU A 370 13.15 1.75 17.94
N ASP A 371 13.63 2.11 16.74
CA ASP A 371 12.81 2.10 15.51
C ASP A 371 12.25 0.70 15.21
N ILE A 372 13.07 -0.35 15.36
CA ILE A 372 12.65 -1.74 15.15
C ILE A 372 11.57 -2.15 16.16
N LEU A 373 11.75 -1.86 17.46
CA LEU A 373 10.73 -2.14 18.47
C LEU A 373 9.41 -1.44 18.14
N LEU A 374 9.48 -0.16 17.76
CA LEU A 374 8.31 0.63 17.42
C LEU A 374 7.55 0.04 16.23
N GLU A 375 8.26 -0.40 15.19
CA GLU A 375 7.66 -1.04 14.02
C GLU A 375 6.90 -2.32 14.40
N ILE A 376 7.51 -3.20 15.20
CA ILE A 376 6.88 -4.45 15.64
C ILE A 376 5.65 -4.15 16.51
N MET A 377 5.74 -3.19 17.43
CA MET A 377 4.63 -2.75 18.28
C MET A 377 3.47 -2.19 17.46
N SER A 378 3.79 -1.38 16.46
CA SER A 378 2.80 -0.78 15.57
C SER A 378 2.01 -1.85 14.81
N ASN A 379 2.71 -2.87 14.29
CA ASN A 379 2.08 -4.03 13.65
C ASN A 379 1.27 -4.93 14.61
N SER A 380 1.43 -4.73 15.92
CA SER A 380 0.78 -5.50 16.99
C SER A 380 -0.34 -4.71 17.70
N PHE A 381 -0.54 -3.44 17.34
CA PHE A 381 -1.54 -2.60 17.99
C PHE A 381 -2.95 -3.20 17.80
N GLU A 382 -3.75 -3.21 18.87
CA GLU A 382 -5.09 -3.83 18.95
C GLU A 382 -5.16 -5.36 18.77
N LYS A 383 -4.04 -6.06 18.55
CA LYS A 383 -4.00 -7.53 18.48
C LYS A 383 -3.81 -8.12 19.89
N SER A 384 -4.80 -8.86 20.38
CA SER A 384 -4.82 -9.44 21.73
C SER A 384 -3.69 -10.44 22.04
N ASN A 385 -3.01 -10.96 21.02
CA ASN A 385 -2.10 -12.11 21.13
C ASN A 385 -0.64 -11.71 21.47
N ASP A 386 -0.31 -10.42 21.53
CA ASP A 386 1.07 -9.95 21.67
C ASP A 386 1.43 -9.45 23.08
N SER A 387 0.61 -9.77 24.09
CA SER A 387 0.71 -9.23 25.46
C SER A 387 2.08 -9.42 26.11
N GLU A 388 2.73 -10.57 25.89
CA GLU A 388 4.01 -10.87 26.52
C GLU A 388 5.20 -10.19 25.82
N PHE A 389 5.18 -10.04 24.48
CA PHE A 389 6.16 -9.22 23.75
C PHE A 389 6.11 -7.77 24.23
N VAL A 390 4.90 -7.22 24.37
CA VAL A 390 4.69 -5.85 24.86
C VAL A 390 5.16 -5.71 26.31
N SER A 391 4.84 -6.67 27.18
CA SER A 391 5.28 -6.64 28.58
C SER A 391 6.80 -6.64 28.71
N GLN A 392 7.50 -7.56 28.03
CA GLN A 392 8.96 -7.63 28.10
C GLN A 392 9.63 -6.38 27.52
N SER A 393 9.06 -5.83 26.43
CA SER A 393 9.51 -4.56 25.86
C SER A 393 9.31 -3.39 26.82
N LEU A 394 8.16 -3.34 27.50
CA LEU A 394 7.85 -2.29 28.48
C LEU A 394 8.86 -2.31 29.64
N ASP A 395 9.14 -3.48 30.21
CA ASP A 395 10.09 -3.63 31.31
C ASP A 395 11.51 -3.20 30.91
N PHE A 396 11.94 -3.59 29.70
CA PHE A 396 13.20 -3.14 29.13
C PHE A 396 13.24 -1.61 28.95
N LEU A 397 12.19 -1.02 28.37
CA LEU A 397 12.12 0.42 28.11
C LEU A 397 12.07 1.24 29.40
N LYS A 398 11.35 0.79 30.43
CA LYS A 398 11.35 1.43 31.77
C LYS A 398 12.75 1.42 32.39
N SER A 399 13.43 0.28 32.33
CA SER A 399 14.80 0.15 32.83
C SER A 399 15.77 1.08 32.08
N LEU A 400 15.63 1.15 30.76
CA LEU A 400 16.44 2.01 29.91
C LEU A 400 16.15 3.51 30.15
N ALA A 401 14.88 3.88 30.29
CA ALA A 401 14.45 5.25 30.61
C ALA A 401 15.00 5.71 31.96
N THR A 402 14.90 4.86 32.98
CA THR A 402 15.46 5.14 34.32
C THR A 402 16.97 5.35 34.26
N ALA A 403 17.70 4.51 33.52
CA ALA A 403 19.14 4.67 33.31
C ALA A 403 19.50 5.99 32.59
N ASN A 404 18.61 6.52 31.76
CA ASN A 404 18.74 7.81 31.08
C ASN A 404 18.13 8.97 31.88
N ARG A 405 17.80 8.78 33.17
CA ARG A 405 17.21 9.79 34.07
C ARG A 405 15.88 10.37 33.57
N ILE A 406 15.10 9.59 32.81
CA ILE A 406 13.74 9.93 32.44
C ILE A 406 12.81 9.51 33.57
N ASP A 407 11.95 10.42 34.04
CA ASP A 407 10.89 10.11 35.00
C ASP A 407 9.80 9.28 34.32
N VAL A 408 9.90 7.96 34.49
CA VAL A 408 8.98 6.99 33.90
C VAL A 408 7.53 7.27 34.31
N ASP A 409 7.28 7.56 35.58
CA ASP A 409 5.92 7.74 36.11
C ASP A 409 5.24 8.97 35.51
N SER A 410 6.02 10.03 35.22
CA SER A 410 5.51 11.20 34.51
C SER A 410 5.12 10.89 33.06
N VAL A 411 5.87 10.02 32.38
CA VAL A 411 5.68 9.68 30.96
C VAL A 411 4.49 8.75 30.77
N ILE A 412 4.35 7.73 31.61
CA ILE A 412 3.32 6.69 31.47
C ILE A 412 1.99 7.03 32.14
N LYS A 413 1.88 8.23 32.73
CA LYS A 413 0.72 8.63 33.52
C LYS A 413 -0.56 8.59 32.70
N ASN A 414 -1.60 7.94 33.24
CA ASN A 414 -2.96 7.86 32.69
C ASN A 414 -3.09 7.16 31.32
N GLU A 415 -2.10 6.41 30.85
CA GLU A 415 -2.20 5.63 29.62
C GLU A 415 -2.45 4.14 29.95
N PRO A 416 -3.66 3.62 29.72
CA PRO A 416 -4.00 2.23 30.04
C PRO A 416 -3.47 1.22 29.01
N ASN A 417 -3.10 1.64 27.80
CA ASN A 417 -2.68 0.74 26.73
C ASN A 417 -1.15 0.46 26.80
N PRO A 418 -0.71 -0.78 27.09
CA PRO A 418 0.72 -1.09 27.24
C PRO A 418 1.56 -0.84 25.97
N THR A 419 0.96 -0.97 24.78
CA THR A 419 1.65 -0.68 23.52
C THR A 419 1.92 0.81 23.37
N LEU A 420 0.96 1.67 23.75
CA LEU A 420 1.16 3.12 23.76
C LEU A 420 2.15 3.55 24.84
N LEU A 421 2.18 2.88 26.00
CA LEU A 421 3.21 3.09 27.01
C LEU A 421 4.62 2.86 26.47
N CYS A 422 4.82 1.76 25.75
CA CYS A 422 6.09 1.49 25.08
C CYS A 422 6.43 2.57 24.05
N ALA A 423 5.46 2.97 23.23
CA ALA A 423 5.67 3.99 22.19
C ALA A 423 6.04 5.36 22.78
N ASP A 424 5.40 5.77 23.89
CA ASP A 424 5.76 7.00 24.61
C ASP A 424 7.17 6.93 25.18
N LEU A 425 7.54 5.81 25.82
CA LEU A 425 8.91 5.62 26.33
C LEU A 425 9.95 5.63 25.20
N ILE A 426 9.66 4.99 24.06
CA ILE A 426 10.51 5.04 22.86
C ILE A 426 10.65 6.48 22.36
N HIS A 427 9.55 7.23 22.27
CA HIS A 427 9.57 8.62 21.86
C HIS A 427 10.46 9.45 22.80
N MET A 428 10.31 9.28 24.11
CA MET A 428 11.13 9.97 25.11
C MET A 428 12.61 9.60 25.00
N LEU A 429 12.93 8.32 24.85
CA LEU A 429 14.32 7.87 24.71
C LEU A 429 14.99 8.43 23.44
N LYS A 430 14.24 8.54 22.34
CA LYS A 430 14.76 9.04 21.04
C LYS A 430 14.90 10.55 20.98
N TYR A 431 13.91 11.29 21.48
CA TYR A 431 13.77 12.72 21.21
C TYR A 431 13.99 13.61 22.44
N TYR A 432 13.87 13.07 23.65
CA TYR A 432 14.00 13.83 24.89
C TYR A 432 15.41 13.80 25.50
N SER A 433 16.34 13.05 24.90
CA SER A 433 17.71 12.86 25.40
C SER A 433 18.74 13.91 24.93
N LYS A 434 18.33 14.93 24.14
CA LYS A 434 19.21 16.06 23.81
C LYS A 434 19.06 17.18 24.86
N ASP A 435 20.19 17.60 25.42
CA ASP A 435 20.24 18.85 26.20
C ASP A 435 19.90 20.01 25.26
N ILE A 436 19.04 20.93 25.71
CA ILE A 436 18.71 22.14 24.98
C ILE A 436 19.78 23.19 25.28
N ASP A 437 20.36 23.80 24.24
CA ASP A 437 21.33 24.88 24.42
C ASP A 437 20.63 26.22 24.71
N TYR A 438 20.57 26.59 25.99
CA TYR A 438 20.00 27.87 26.43
C TYR A 438 20.78 29.08 25.92
N ALA A 439 22.06 28.95 25.56
CA ALA A 439 22.78 30.06 24.95
C ALA A 439 22.21 30.38 23.56
N ILE A 440 21.91 29.35 22.77
CA ILE A 440 21.25 29.51 21.46
C ILE A 440 19.84 30.10 21.63
N ILE A 441 19.06 29.60 22.60
CA ILE A 441 17.72 30.15 22.89
C ILE A 441 17.79 31.65 23.18
N LEU A 442 18.69 32.06 24.08
CA LEU A 442 18.82 33.45 24.50
C LEU A 442 19.35 34.35 23.37
N ASP A 443 20.20 33.83 22.49
CA ASP A 443 20.67 34.55 21.30
C ASP A 443 19.52 34.76 20.29
N ASN A 444 18.81 33.68 19.94
CA ASN A 444 17.67 33.71 19.04
C ASN A 444 16.51 34.59 19.57
N LEU A 445 16.33 34.67 20.88
CA LEU A 445 15.30 35.50 21.51
C LEU A 445 15.47 37.00 21.20
N ASN A 446 16.67 37.45 20.80
CA ASN A 446 16.90 38.84 20.40
C ASN A 446 16.18 39.19 19.09
N GLU A 447 15.92 38.21 18.22
CA GLU A 447 15.20 38.40 16.96
C GLU A 447 13.68 38.52 17.15
N PHE A 448 13.16 38.17 18.34
CA PHE A 448 11.73 38.14 18.65
C PHE A 448 11.39 38.99 19.90
N PRO A 449 11.41 40.34 19.76
CA PRO A 449 11.32 41.25 20.89
C PRO A 449 9.97 41.19 21.63
N ASN A 450 8.87 40.88 20.94
CA ASN A 450 7.56 40.80 21.58
C ASN A 450 7.39 39.51 22.38
N ILE A 451 7.91 38.39 21.88
CA ILE A 451 8.03 37.14 22.64
C ILE A 451 8.89 37.37 23.89
N ARG A 452 10.08 37.98 23.71
CA ARG A 452 10.99 38.30 24.82
C ARG A 452 10.32 39.12 25.92
N GLU A 453 9.59 40.15 25.54
CA GLU A 453 8.90 41.02 26.50
C GLU A 453 7.74 40.30 27.19
N LEU A 454 6.92 39.55 26.46
CA LEU A 454 5.75 38.85 27.01
C LEU A 454 6.15 37.78 28.03
N PHE A 455 7.21 37.03 27.73
CA PHE A 455 7.69 35.97 28.62
C PHE A 455 8.55 36.52 29.75
N GLY A 456 9.39 37.53 29.45
CA GLY A 456 10.36 38.11 30.35
C GLY A 456 11.60 37.23 30.52
N LEU A 457 12.78 37.84 30.58
CA LEU A 457 14.06 37.12 30.70
C LEU A 457 14.12 36.19 31.93
N LYS A 458 13.54 36.62 33.06
CA LYS A 458 13.50 35.84 34.29
C LYS A 458 12.85 34.46 34.11
N TRP A 459 11.86 34.35 33.21
CA TRP A 459 11.23 33.06 32.94
C TRP A 459 12.19 32.11 32.23
N PHE A 460 12.97 32.59 31.25
CA PHE A 460 13.99 31.79 30.58
C PHE A 460 15.12 31.39 31.54
N GLU A 461 15.58 32.31 32.39
CA GLU A 461 16.57 32.03 33.44
C GLU A 461 16.07 30.96 34.41
N GLN A 462 14.81 31.04 34.84
CA GLN A 462 14.18 30.02 35.68
C GLN A 462 14.13 28.67 34.98
N LYS A 463 13.71 28.63 33.71
CA LYS A 463 13.65 27.38 32.93
C LYS A 463 15.03 26.75 32.72
N GLN A 464 16.06 27.58 32.54
CA GLN A 464 17.45 27.13 32.49
C GLN A 464 17.88 26.47 33.80
N GLN A 465 17.55 27.07 34.95
CA GLN A 465 17.86 26.50 36.27
C GLN A 465 17.11 25.18 36.53
N GLU A 466 15.84 25.11 36.10
CA GLU A 466 15.01 23.89 36.12
C GLU A 466 15.48 22.84 35.12
N GLN A 467 16.42 23.19 34.22
CA GLN A 467 16.81 22.38 33.07
C GLN A 467 15.60 21.91 32.26
N ASN A 468 14.59 22.77 32.09
CA ASN A 468 13.38 22.42 31.34
C ASN A 468 13.73 22.16 29.87
N ARG A 469 13.21 21.05 29.32
CA ARG A 469 13.50 20.58 27.95
C ARG A 469 12.24 20.40 27.10
N THR A 470 11.10 20.79 27.64
CA THR A 470 9.81 20.20 27.28
C THR A 470 8.92 21.24 26.64
N HIS A 471 9.00 22.48 27.13
CA HIS A 471 8.21 23.60 26.67
C HIS A 471 8.35 23.85 25.15
N PRO A 472 7.25 23.90 24.37
CA PRO A 472 7.29 24.03 22.92
C PRO A 472 8.10 25.23 22.42
N LEU A 473 7.94 26.40 23.05
CA LEU A 473 8.70 27.60 22.69
C LEU A 473 10.21 27.42 22.81
N LEU A 474 10.70 26.73 23.86
CA LEU A 474 12.13 26.51 24.06
C LEU A 474 12.70 25.62 22.95
N LYS A 475 11.97 24.56 22.56
CA LYS A 475 12.34 23.67 21.46
C LYS A 475 12.40 24.39 20.11
N MET A 476 11.51 25.35 19.89
CA MET A 476 11.53 26.17 18.68
C MET A 476 12.70 27.15 18.68
N LEU A 477 12.96 27.81 19.81
CA LEU A 477 14.06 28.77 19.96
C LEU A 477 15.45 28.13 20.01
N GLU A 478 15.59 26.85 20.31
CA GLU A 478 16.87 26.14 20.25
C GLU A 478 17.32 25.88 18.80
N GLN A 479 16.39 25.84 17.85
CA GLN A 479 16.74 25.52 16.47
C GLN A 479 17.66 26.60 15.90
N LYS A 480 18.69 26.17 15.17
CA LYS A 480 19.56 27.11 14.45
C LYS A 480 18.69 27.87 13.43
N LEU A 481 18.48 29.16 13.68
CA LEU A 481 17.79 30.02 12.73
C LEU A 481 18.68 30.22 11.50
N PRO A 482 18.12 30.06 10.27
CA PRO A 482 18.88 30.26 9.06
C PRO A 482 19.32 31.73 8.96
N LYS A 483 20.61 31.94 8.70
CA LYS A 483 21.13 33.29 8.43
C LYS A 483 20.61 33.77 7.07
N LYS A 484 20.49 35.09 6.92
CA LYS A 484 20.02 35.71 5.68
C LYS A 484 20.78 35.23 4.44
N GLU A 485 22.11 35.17 4.54
CA GLU A 485 22.94 34.74 3.41
C GLU A 485 22.81 33.25 3.10
N GLU A 486 22.43 32.41 4.07
CA GLU A 486 22.27 30.96 3.88
C GLU A 486 21.01 30.65 3.07
N TYR A 487 19.88 31.31 3.33
CA TYR A 487 18.66 31.05 2.57
C TYR A 487 18.61 31.79 1.23
N GLU A 488 19.22 32.97 1.10
CA GLU A 488 19.33 33.67 -0.20
C GLU A 488 20.08 32.83 -1.24
N LYS A 489 21.18 32.19 -0.84
CA LYS A 489 21.90 31.21 -1.68
C LYS A 489 21.05 30.00 -2.04
N PHE A 490 20.19 29.57 -1.11
CA PHE A 490 19.29 28.45 -1.36
C PHE A 490 18.20 28.81 -2.39
N ILE A 491 17.62 30.02 -2.28
CA ILE A 491 16.67 30.56 -3.27
C ILE A 491 17.34 30.67 -4.64
N GLU A 492 18.56 31.22 -4.71
CA GLU A 492 19.31 31.31 -5.97
C GLU A 492 19.54 29.93 -6.61
N SER A 493 19.86 28.91 -5.79
CA SER A 493 20.00 27.53 -6.26
C SER A 493 18.70 26.91 -6.79
N ILE A 494 17.54 27.31 -6.24
CA ILE A 494 16.22 26.86 -6.70
C ILE A 494 15.87 27.54 -8.03
N VAL A 495 16.10 28.85 -8.13
CA VAL A 495 15.80 29.64 -9.33
C VAL A 495 16.66 29.18 -10.52
N THR A 496 17.91 28.78 -10.25
CA THR A 496 18.87 28.32 -11.27
C THR A 496 18.76 26.83 -11.61
N ALA A 497 17.92 26.05 -10.90
CA ALA A 497 17.74 24.62 -11.14
C ALA A 497 17.10 24.35 -12.51
N GLN A 498 17.65 23.38 -13.26
CA GLN A 498 17.25 23.13 -14.65
C GLN A 498 16.03 22.20 -14.78
N ASN A 499 15.73 21.37 -13.79
CA ASN A 499 14.56 20.48 -13.82
C ASN A 499 13.56 20.77 -12.70
N GLU A 500 12.29 20.52 -12.98
CA GLU A 500 11.17 20.79 -12.05
C GLU A 500 11.25 19.97 -10.76
N ARG A 501 11.85 18.78 -10.80
CA ARG A 501 12.03 17.94 -9.61
C ARG A 501 13.02 18.56 -8.62
N GLU A 502 14.11 19.14 -9.10
CA GLU A 502 15.11 19.87 -8.31
C GLU A 502 14.51 21.14 -7.73
N LYS A 503 13.73 21.90 -8.53
CA LYS A 503 12.98 23.05 -8.03
C LYS A 503 12.02 22.65 -6.91
N PHE A 504 11.19 21.63 -7.14
CA PHE A 504 10.23 21.13 -6.14
C PHE A 504 10.93 20.68 -4.85
N ASN A 505 11.97 19.85 -4.97
CA ASN A 505 12.75 19.41 -3.82
C ASN A 505 13.44 20.57 -3.10
N GLY A 506 13.92 21.56 -3.86
CA GLY A 506 14.55 22.76 -3.34
C GLY A 506 13.57 23.63 -2.54
N VAL A 507 12.37 23.89 -3.07
CA VAL A 507 11.29 24.61 -2.36
C VAL A 507 10.91 23.87 -1.08
N PHE A 508 10.75 22.54 -1.13
CA PHE A 508 10.44 21.75 0.06
C PHE A 508 11.53 21.86 1.14
N ARG A 509 12.81 21.79 0.74
CA ARG A 509 13.95 21.98 1.64
C ARG A 509 13.99 23.38 2.24
N LEU A 510 13.74 24.41 1.43
CA LEU A 510 13.70 25.80 1.89
C LEU A 510 12.58 26.01 2.92
N LYS A 511 11.37 25.49 2.65
CA LYS A 511 10.26 25.54 3.61
C LYS A 511 10.62 24.87 4.93
N ASN A 512 11.22 23.68 4.90
CA ASN A 512 11.63 22.99 6.12
C ASN A 512 12.69 23.79 6.90
N LEU A 513 13.67 24.36 6.20
CA LEU A 513 14.73 25.19 6.80
C LEU A 513 14.17 26.45 7.47
N MET A 514 13.19 27.11 6.83
CA MET A 514 12.65 28.40 7.28
C MET A 514 11.45 28.26 8.25
N SER A 515 10.81 27.09 8.30
CA SER A 515 9.52 26.88 8.96
C SER A 515 9.44 27.42 10.39
N THR A 516 10.41 27.08 11.24
CA THR A 516 10.48 27.50 12.65
C THR A 516 10.72 29.00 12.79
N ALA A 517 11.65 29.57 12.02
CA ALA A 517 11.94 31.00 12.07
C ALA A 517 10.71 31.83 11.67
N LEU A 518 10.04 31.44 10.59
CA LEU A 518 8.82 32.09 10.12
C LEU A 518 7.67 31.92 11.10
N PHE A 519 7.59 30.79 11.80
CA PHE A 519 6.55 30.54 12.79
C PHE A 519 6.74 31.43 14.01
N LEU A 520 7.97 31.51 14.53
CA LEU A 520 8.32 32.40 15.64
C LEU A 520 8.06 33.87 15.27
N ASN A 521 8.39 34.27 14.04
CA ASN A 521 8.08 35.60 13.54
C ASN A 521 6.55 35.84 13.46
N ASN A 522 5.77 34.86 13.02
CA ASN A 522 4.30 34.97 13.01
C ASN A 522 3.75 35.16 14.44
N LEU A 523 4.22 34.36 15.40
CA LEU A 523 3.85 34.50 16.81
C LEU A 523 4.26 35.87 17.38
N ASP A 524 5.47 36.34 17.09
CA ASP A 524 5.95 37.65 17.56
C ASP A 524 5.08 38.80 17.02
N ASN A 525 4.71 38.75 15.73
CA ASN A 525 3.81 39.71 15.09
C ASN A 525 2.38 39.65 15.64
N ASN A 526 1.89 38.46 15.98
CA ASN A 526 0.60 38.28 16.61
C ASN A 526 0.57 38.92 18.02
N ILE A 527 1.62 38.69 18.82
CA ILE A 527 1.78 39.34 20.13
C ILE A 527 1.89 40.86 19.98
N TYR A 528 2.66 41.35 18.99
CA TYR A 528 2.75 42.78 18.69
C TYR A 528 1.39 43.39 18.40
N THR A 529 0.56 42.72 17.60
CA THR A 529 -0.78 43.19 17.24
C THR A 529 -1.67 43.29 18.48
N LEU A 530 -1.65 42.29 19.35
CA LEU A 530 -2.42 42.30 20.61
C LEU A 530 -1.96 43.43 21.54
N LYS A 531 -0.63 43.63 21.69
CA LYS A 531 -0.05 44.69 22.52
C LYS A 531 -0.42 46.09 22.01
N THR A 532 -0.26 46.33 20.71
CA THR A 532 -0.49 47.64 20.10
C THR A 532 -1.95 48.07 20.22
N ASN A 533 -2.88 47.11 20.20
CA ASN A 533 -4.31 47.33 20.42
C ASN A 533 -4.72 47.31 21.91
N LYS A 534 -3.75 47.27 22.84
CA LYS A 534 -3.95 47.38 24.30
C LYS A 534 -4.81 46.28 24.92
N TYR A 535 -4.80 45.07 24.35
CA TYR A 535 -5.49 43.93 24.95
C TYR A 535 -4.81 43.44 26.25
N PRO A 536 -5.58 42.95 27.24
CA PRO A 536 -5.03 42.42 28.47
C PRO A 536 -4.37 41.05 28.22
N LEU A 537 -3.03 41.03 28.13
CA LEU A 537 -2.26 39.83 27.76
C LEU A 537 -1.88 38.93 28.95
N ARG A 538 -2.33 39.21 30.17
CA ARG A 538 -1.88 38.46 31.35
C ARG A 538 -2.28 36.98 31.27
N SER A 539 -3.54 36.69 30.95
CA SER A 539 -4.05 35.32 30.79
C SER A 539 -3.29 34.57 29.70
N TYR A 540 -3.15 35.18 28.52
CA TYR A 540 -2.38 34.65 27.39
C TYR A 540 -0.90 34.41 27.75
N SER A 541 -0.26 35.33 28.48
CA SER A 541 1.13 35.16 28.94
C SER A 541 1.27 33.98 29.89
N ASP A 542 0.36 33.85 30.86
CA ASP A 542 0.39 32.76 31.84
C ASP A 542 0.14 31.40 31.16
N ASN A 543 -0.84 31.32 30.24
CA ASN A 543 -1.14 30.09 29.49
C ASN A 543 -0.04 29.73 28.49
N LEU A 544 0.56 30.70 27.79
CA LEU A 544 1.71 30.47 26.88
C LEU A 544 3.00 30.07 27.63
N LYS A 545 3.11 30.34 28.94
CA LYS A 545 4.21 29.84 29.79
C LYS A 545 3.95 28.43 30.33
N ASN A 546 2.72 27.95 30.21
CA ASN A 546 2.31 26.61 30.62
C ASN A 546 2.39 25.67 29.42
N GLU A 547 3.25 24.65 29.53
CA GLU A 547 3.45 23.65 28.48
C GLU A 547 2.15 22.99 28.01
N GLN A 548 1.20 22.72 28.91
CA GLN A 548 -0.06 22.04 28.57
C GLN A 548 -1.08 22.95 27.87
N GLN A 549 -0.93 24.28 28.01
CA GLN A 549 -1.87 25.27 27.45
C GLN A 549 -1.26 26.06 26.28
N PHE A 550 0.03 25.85 25.98
CA PHE A 550 0.73 26.57 24.93
C PHE A 550 0.01 26.46 23.58
N ASP A 551 -0.30 25.23 23.17
CA ASP A 551 -0.88 24.98 21.85
C ASP A 551 -2.30 25.54 21.70
N SER A 552 -3.16 25.36 22.70
CA SER A 552 -4.53 25.90 22.68
C SER A 552 -4.54 27.42 22.65
N THR A 553 -3.70 28.06 23.48
CA THR A 553 -3.58 29.52 23.54
C THR A 553 -3.04 30.09 22.23
N LEU A 554 -2.13 29.36 21.57
CA LEU A 554 -1.65 29.74 20.26
C LEU A 554 -2.76 29.66 19.19
N SER A 555 -3.56 28.60 19.20
CA SER A 555 -4.71 28.47 18.28
C SER A 555 -5.72 29.61 18.48
N GLU A 556 -5.97 30.04 19.72
CA GLU A 556 -6.79 31.21 20.02
C GLU A 556 -6.22 32.50 19.40
N ILE A 557 -4.92 32.74 19.60
CA ILE A 557 -4.23 33.91 19.04
C ILE A 557 -4.32 33.91 17.51
N ASP A 558 -4.01 32.78 16.86
CA ASP A 558 -4.02 32.63 15.40
C ASP A 558 -5.41 32.88 14.80
N PHE A 559 -6.47 32.52 15.53
CA PHE A 559 -7.84 32.77 15.11
C PHE A 559 -8.26 34.23 15.26
N VAL A 560 -7.94 34.85 16.40
CA VAL A 560 -8.49 36.16 16.76
C VAL A 560 -7.74 37.32 16.12
N VAL A 561 -6.41 37.23 16.01
CA VAL A 561 -5.56 38.33 15.52
C VAL A 561 -5.98 38.88 14.14
N PRO A 562 -6.38 38.06 13.15
CA PRO A 562 -6.86 38.57 11.85
C PRO A 562 -8.05 39.53 11.93
N PHE A 563 -8.89 39.45 12.97
CA PHE A 563 -10.07 40.29 13.14
C PHE A 563 -9.76 41.66 13.77
N ILE A 564 -8.74 41.73 14.62
CA ILE A 564 -8.41 42.93 15.42
C ILE A 564 -8.26 44.21 14.58
N PRO A 565 -7.57 44.21 13.42
CA PRO A 565 -7.41 45.43 12.62
C PRO A 565 -8.70 45.92 11.95
N LYS A 566 -9.73 45.06 11.86
CA LYS A 566 -10.94 45.30 11.05
C LYS A 566 -12.21 45.46 11.90
N PHE A 567 -12.26 44.83 13.08
CA PHE A 567 -13.47 44.72 13.89
C PHE A 567 -13.18 44.95 15.38
N PRO A 568 -14.16 45.44 16.15
CA PRO A 568 -14.10 45.38 17.61
C PRO A 568 -14.03 43.92 18.07
N VAL A 569 -13.03 43.62 18.90
CA VAL A 569 -12.86 42.30 19.51
C VAL A 569 -12.79 42.48 21.02
N VAL A 570 -13.41 41.58 21.77
CA VAL A 570 -13.20 41.41 23.20
C VAL A 570 -12.63 40.02 23.40
N LEU A 571 -11.41 39.94 23.94
CA LEU A 571 -10.82 38.67 24.35
C LEU A 571 -11.47 38.22 25.64
N GLU A 572 -11.66 36.92 25.76
CA GLU A 572 -12.05 36.30 27.02
C GLU A 572 -13.37 36.87 27.63
N PRO A 573 -14.43 37.13 26.83
CA PRO A 573 -15.65 37.78 27.32
C PRO A 573 -16.35 36.91 28.36
N LYS A 574 -16.78 37.55 29.45
CA LYS A 574 -17.54 36.89 30.51
C LYS A 574 -19.03 36.98 30.22
N ILE A 575 -19.70 35.83 30.10
CA ILE A 575 -21.14 35.72 29.92
C ILE A 575 -21.68 34.86 31.05
N ASN A 576 -22.51 35.45 31.91
CA ASN A 576 -22.96 34.82 33.15
C ASN A 576 -21.75 34.33 34.00
N SER A 577 -21.68 33.02 34.26
CA SER A 577 -20.61 32.31 34.98
C SER A 577 -19.47 31.86 34.08
N LYS A 578 -19.62 31.91 32.76
CA LYS A 578 -18.70 31.31 31.78
C LYS A 578 -17.84 32.37 31.10
N LYS A 579 -16.73 31.92 30.54
CA LYS A 579 -15.73 32.73 29.86
C LYS A 579 -15.46 32.03 28.53
N LEU A 580 -15.88 32.66 27.44
CA LEU A 580 -15.58 32.20 26.09
C LEU A 580 -14.27 32.84 25.62
N ASP A 581 -13.70 32.36 24.52
CA ASP A 581 -12.39 32.83 24.06
C ASP A 581 -12.45 34.21 23.40
N ALA A 582 -13.51 34.50 22.63
CA ALA A 582 -13.65 35.81 21.98
C ALA A 582 -15.11 36.25 21.76
N GLN A 583 -15.29 37.57 21.69
CA GLN A 583 -16.44 38.23 21.09
C GLN A 583 -15.96 39.12 19.95
N ILE A 584 -16.61 39.03 18.78
CA ILE A 584 -16.26 39.80 17.58
C ILE A 584 -17.51 40.48 17.05
N ASP A 585 -17.47 41.80 16.87
CA ASP A 585 -18.61 42.56 16.34
C ASP A 585 -18.48 42.75 14.82
N ILE A 586 -19.32 42.06 14.03
CA ILE A 586 -19.35 42.12 12.57
C ILE A 586 -20.73 42.59 12.11
N ASP A 587 -20.81 43.60 11.24
CA ASP A 587 -22.08 44.14 10.71
C ASP A 587 -23.13 44.47 11.80
N SER A 588 -22.69 45.00 12.95
CA SER A 588 -23.52 45.26 14.15
C SER A 588 -24.10 44.02 14.84
N GLN A 589 -23.56 42.82 14.55
CA GLN A 589 -23.88 41.57 15.21
C GLN A 589 -22.68 41.11 16.05
N SER A 590 -22.89 40.94 17.36
CA SER A 590 -21.88 40.37 18.26
C SER A 590 -21.87 38.85 18.13
N LEU A 591 -20.73 38.30 17.69
CA LEU A 591 -20.48 36.87 17.55
C LEU A 591 -19.64 36.40 18.73
N TYR A 592 -20.04 35.33 19.37
CA TYR A 592 -19.28 34.70 20.46
C TYR A 592 -18.58 33.45 19.95
N VAL A 593 -17.31 33.29 20.28
CA VAL A 593 -16.46 32.24 19.74
C VAL A 593 -15.82 31.44 20.86
N GLU A 594 -15.90 30.12 20.74
CA GLU A 594 -15.14 29.13 21.50
C GLU A 594 -14.19 28.40 20.55
N ILE A 595 -12.93 28.23 20.94
CA ILE A 595 -11.84 27.75 20.10
C ILE A 595 -11.30 26.44 20.65
N ILE A 596 -11.41 25.38 19.85
CA ILE A 596 -10.98 24.03 20.21
C ILE A 596 -9.72 23.67 19.41
N SER A 597 -8.64 23.30 20.11
CA SER A 597 -7.42 22.77 19.50
C SER A 597 -7.23 21.29 19.84
N PRO A 598 -7.82 20.35 19.09
CA PRO A 598 -7.59 18.93 19.31
C PRO A 598 -6.13 18.55 19.01
N ASN A 599 -5.48 17.81 19.91
CA ASN A 599 -4.19 17.17 19.61
C ASN A 599 -4.39 15.98 18.67
N THR A 600 -3.36 15.63 17.90
CA THR A 600 -3.34 14.43 17.05
C THR A 600 -3.70 13.18 17.84
N PHE A 601 -4.45 12.26 17.22
CA PHE A 601 -4.79 10.98 17.82
C PHE A 601 -3.52 10.24 18.21
N LYS A 602 -3.35 9.94 19.50
CA LYS A 602 -2.08 9.45 20.06
C LYS A 602 -1.49 8.23 19.32
N PRO A 603 -2.27 7.20 18.91
CA PRO A 603 -1.76 6.13 18.06
C PRO A 603 -1.18 6.62 16.73
N LEU A 604 -1.80 7.60 16.08
CA LEU A 604 -1.28 8.20 14.84
C LEU A 604 -0.01 9.03 15.09
N GLU A 605 0.11 9.66 16.25
CA GLU A 605 1.29 10.45 16.63
C GLU A 605 2.49 9.56 17.02
N ARG A 606 2.24 8.40 17.62
CA ARG A 606 3.27 7.58 18.28
C ARG A 606 3.63 6.30 17.53
N LEU A 607 2.72 5.72 16.76
CA LEU A 607 2.92 4.44 16.06
C LEU A 607 3.09 4.64 14.56
N HIS A 608 3.68 3.66 13.89
CA HIS A 608 3.76 3.62 12.44
C HIS A 608 2.50 2.97 11.84
N GLY A 609 1.98 3.52 10.73
CA GLY A 609 0.87 2.93 9.99
C GLY A 609 -0.52 3.46 10.36
N VAL A 610 -1.45 3.35 9.40
CA VAL A 610 -2.79 3.91 9.49
C VAL A 610 -3.74 2.90 10.12
N HIS A 611 -4.15 3.19 11.35
CA HIS A 611 -5.25 2.51 12.03
C HIS A 611 -6.52 3.32 11.81
N GLY A 612 -7.70 2.68 11.82
CA GLY A 612 -8.97 3.37 11.61
C GLY A 612 -9.06 4.61 12.49
N ILE A 613 -9.07 5.79 11.88
CA ILE A 613 -9.03 7.06 12.60
C ILE A 613 -10.43 7.33 13.17
N PRO A 614 -10.62 7.32 14.51
CA PRO A 614 -11.94 7.60 15.06
C PRO A 614 -12.31 9.05 14.81
N ASN A 615 -13.59 9.31 14.51
CA ASN A 615 -14.11 10.66 14.48
C ASN A 615 -14.24 11.21 15.92
N ARG A 616 -13.14 11.78 16.44
CA ARG A 616 -13.07 12.34 17.79
C ARG A 616 -13.70 13.74 17.91
N ILE A 617 -13.98 14.42 16.80
CA ILE A 617 -14.49 15.80 16.86
C ILE A 617 -15.86 15.89 17.51
N LYS A 618 -16.65 14.84 17.33
CA LYS A 618 -17.93 14.63 18.00
C LYS A 618 -17.81 14.72 19.53
N GLY A 619 -16.85 14.00 20.11
CA GLY A 619 -16.59 14.06 21.54
C GLY A 619 -16.16 15.47 21.95
N LYS A 620 -15.22 16.07 21.21
CA LYS A 620 -14.68 17.39 21.53
C LYS A 620 -15.71 18.51 21.51
N ILE A 621 -16.50 18.64 20.44
CA ILE A 621 -17.55 19.67 20.37
C ILE A 621 -18.62 19.43 21.44
N TYR A 622 -18.97 18.17 21.69
CA TYR A 622 -19.98 17.84 22.70
C TYR A 622 -19.50 18.10 24.13
N ASP A 623 -18.25 17.75 24.43
CA ASP A 623 -17.62 18.00 25.73
C ASP A 623 -17.55 19.51 25.97
N GLU A 624 -17.15 20.29 24.96
CA GLU A 624 -17.10 21.76 25.05
C GLU A 624 -18.50 22.38 25.21
N PHE A 625 -19.47 21.84 24.48
CA PHE A 625 -20.86 22.22 24.65
C PHE A 625 -21.32 21.99 26.10
N LYS A 626 -21.01 20.83 26.69
CA LYS A 626 -21.37 20.52 28.07
C LYS A 626 -20.65 21.37 29.12
N SER A 627 -19.36 21.64 28.93
CA SER A 627 -18.52 22.39 29.88
C SER A 627 -18.83 23.88 29.87
N GLN A 628 -18.88 24.50 28.68
CA GLN A 628 -18.92 25.95 28.51
C GLN A 628 -20.26 26.46 28.00
N LEU A 629 -20.87 25.79 27.03
CA LEU A 629 -21.97 26.40 26.26
C LEU A 629 -23.38 26.08 26.80
N LYS A 630 -23.57 24.96 27.50
CA LYS A 630 -24.90 24.50 27.95
C LYS A 630 -25.61 25.50 28.88
N GLU A 631 -24.84 26.24 29.68
CA GLU A 631 -25.36 27.29 30.58
C GLU A 631 -25.71 28.60 29.83
N LEU A 632 -25.36 28.71 28.55
CA LEU A 632 -25.57 29.89 27.70
C LEU A 632 -26.80 29.78 26.78
N THR A 633 -27.66 28.78 26.98
CA THR A 633 -28.88 28.52 26.18
C THR A 633 -29.87 29.69 26.11
N SER A 634 -29.78 30.64 27.05
CA SER A 634 -30.57 31.88 27.07
C SER A 634 -30.07 32.97 26.12
N MET A 635 -28.89 32.81 25.51
CA MET A 635 -28.34 33.78 24.57
C MET A 635 -29.17 33.90 23.29
N ASN A 636 -29.20 35.11 22.75
CA ASN A 636 -29.87 35.46 21.49
C ASN A 636 -28.86 35.96 20.44
N GLN A 637 -27.57 35.75 20.70
CA GLN A 637 -26.46 36.08 19.81
C GLN A 637 -25.88 34.78 19.24
N PRO A 638 -25.28 34.82 18.03
CA PRO A 638 -24.64 33.64 17.46
C PRO A 638 -23.46 33.16 18.29
N VAL A 639 -23.38 31.84 18.46
CA VAL A 639 -22.24 31.16 19.08
C VAL A 639 -21.53 30.31 18.02
N ILE A 640 -20.23 30.51 17.87
CA ILE A 640 -19.40 29.83 16.89
C ILE A 640 -18.41 28.94 17.63
N VAL A 641 -18.28 27.70 17.17
CA VAL A 641 -17.19 26.82 17.61
C VAL A 641 -16.12 26.80 16.52
N ALA A 642 -14.97 27.40 16.77
CA ALA A 642 -13.82 27.32 15.89
C ALA A 642 -12.92 26.14 16.29
N ILE A 643 -12.39 25.40 15.32
CA ILE A 643 -11.59 24.20 15.53
C ILE A 643 -10.30 24.35 14.74
N ASP A 644 -9.17 24.40 15.45
CA ASP A 644 -7.86 24.31 14.83
C ASP A 644 -7.57 22.85 14.45
N ILE A 645 -7.70 22.54 13.15
CA ILE A 645 -7.42 21.20 12.63
C ILE A 645 -5.95 21.02 12.26
N GLY A 646 -5.11 22.06 12.36
CA GLY A 646 -3.72 22.06 11.90
C GLY A 646 -2.79 21.09 12.63
N ARG A 647 -3.16 20.68 13.85
CA ARG A 647 -2.40 19.73 14.69
C ARG A 647 -3.18 18.45 14.98
N SER A 648 -4.19 18.13 14.18
CA SER A 648 -5.03 16.96 14.37
C SER A 648 -5.30 16.21 13.08
N GLU A 649 -5.83 15.00 13.23
CA GLU A 649 -6.35 14.18 12.14
C GLU A 649 -7.78 14.55 11.72
N VAL A 650 -8.40 15.53 12.39
CA VAL A 650 -9.75 16.00 12.08
C VAL A 650 -9.76 16.65 10.70
N ASN A 651 -10.73 16.25 9.88
CA ASN A 651 -10.97 16.83 8.57
C ASN A 651 -12.39 17.42 8.49
N TYR A 652 -12.71 17.99 7.32
CA TYR A 652 -14.02 18.59 7.07
C TYR A 652 -15.16 17.57 7.11
N ASP A 653 -14.94 16.36 6.59
CA ASP A 653 -15.96 15.30 6.55
C ASP A 653 -16.37 14.87 7.96
N PHE A 654 -15.42 14.78 8.89
CA PHE A 654 -15.71 14.46 10.30
C PHE A 654 -16.63 15.49 10.97
N VAL A 655 -16.49 16.76 10.61
CA VAL A 655 -17.35 17.84 11.12
C VAL A 655 -18.72 17.81 10.44
N GLU A 656 -18.77 17.60 9.11
CA GLU A 656 -20.04 17.46 8.39
C GLU A 656 -20.85 16.26 8.90
N ASP A 657 -20.23 15.11 9.10
CA ASP A 657 -20.88 13.91 9.61
C ASP A 657 -21.45 14.14 11.01
N TYR A 658 -20.75 14.91 11.85
CA TYR A 658 -21.26 15.23 13.18
C TYR A 658 -22.39 16.25 13.15
N LEU A 659 -22.31 17.30 12.32
CA LEU A 659 -23.34 18.33 12.23
C LEU A 659 -24.61 17.86 11.53
N PHE A 660 -24.46 17.12 10.44
CA PHE A 660 -25.54 16.81 9.51
C PHE A 660 -25.92 15.32 9.48
N GLY A 661 -25.19 14.48 10.21
CA GLY A 661 -25.35 13.03 10.17
C GLY A 661 -24.43 12.37 9.15
N THR A 662 -24.05 11.13 9.42
CA THR A 662 -23.11 10.36 8.59
C THR A 662 -23.69 10.12 7.20
N LEU A 663 -22.87 10.32 6.16
CA LEU A 663 -23.27 10.02 4.78
C LEU A 663 -23.47 8.49 4.59
N LYS A 664 -24.68 8.08 4.24
CA LYS A 664 -25.05 6.69 3.93
C LYS A 664 -25.27 6.52 2.44
N PHE A 665 -24.69 5.45 1.90
CA PHE A 665 -24.93 4.98 0.55
C PHE A 665 -25.88 3.78 0.59
N THR A 666 -27.04 3.91 -0.05
CA THR A 666 -28.04 2.84 -0.15
C THR A 666 -28.04 2.29 -1.57
N MET A 667 -27.84 0.98 -1.69
CA MET A 667 -27.89 0.25 -2.95
C MET A 667 -29.18 -0.57 -2.98
N TYR A 668 -30.00 -0.36 -4.00
CA TYR A 668 -31.21 -1.15 -4.25
C TYR A 668 -30.85 -2.31 -5.16
N LEU A 669 -31.13 -3.53 -4.69
CA LEU A 669 -30.90 -4.77 -5.43
C LEU A 669 -32.24 -5.37 -5.89
N ASP A 670 -32.29 -5.82 -7.13
CA ASP A 670 -33.39 -6.65 -7.61
C ASP A 670 -33.28 -8.05 -6.97
N ASN A 671 -34.30 -8.44 -6.20
CA ASN A 671 -34.28 -9.69 -5.44
C ASN A 671 -34.22 -10.96 -6.31
N GLY A 672 -34.65 -10.90 -7.58
CA GLY A 672 -34.65 -12.05 -8.48
C GLY A 672 -33.32 -12.28 -9.19
N THR A 673 -32.62 -11.20 -9.52
CA THR A 673 -31.38 -11.23 -10.32
C THR A 673 -30.12 -10.92 -9.50
N GLY A 674 -30.27 -10.36 -8.29
CA GLY A 674 -29.17 -9.87 -7.46
C GLY A 674 -28.46 -8.63 -8.04
N LYS A 675 -29.00 -8.04 -9.12
CA LYS A 675 -28.39 -6.88 -9.78
C LYS A 675 -28.79 -5.57 -9.11
N THR A 676 -27.87 -4.62 -9.08
CA THR A 676 -28.14 -3.24 -8.66
C THR A 676 -29.11 -2.57 -9.62
N VAL A 677 -30.23 -2.08 -9.10
CA VAL A 677 -31.28 -1.35 -9.85
C VAL A 677 -31.31 0.14 -9.53
N GLY A 678 -30.60 0.58 -8.50
CA GLY A 678 -30.47 1.98 -8.15
C GLY A 678 -29.54 2.21 -6.98
N THR A 679 -29.08 3.45 -6.85
CA THR A 679 -28.25 3.90 -5.73
C THR A 679 -28.72 5.28 -5.30
N THR A 680 -28.70 5.55 -3.99
CA THR A 680 -28.99 6.87 -3.43
C THR A 680 -28.05 7.16 -2.28
N THR A 681 -27.61 8.41 -2.16
CA THR A 681 -26.89 8.92 -0.99
C THR A 681 -27.83 9.78 -0.16
N HIS A 682 -27.80 9.59 1.15
CA HIS A 682 -28.51 10.44 2.12
C HIS A 682 -27.68 10.55 3.40
N ARG A 683 -27.90 11.58 4.22
CA ARG A 683 -27.28 11.67 5.54
C ARG A 683 -28.23 11.10 6.59
N ASP A 684 -27.72 10.33 7.55
CA ASP A 684 -28.52 9.84 8.67
C ASP A 684 -28.63 10.91 9.76
N GLU A 685 -29.69 11.71 9.70
CA GLU A 685 -29.94 12.79 10.66
C GLU A 685 -30.02 12.31 12.11
N SER A 686 -30.34 11.04 12.38
CA SER A 686 -30.35 10.49 13.74
C SER A 686 -28.95 10.44 14.37
N GLU A 687 -27.90 10.46 13.54
CA GLU A 687 -26.52 10.47 13.98
C GLU A 687 -25.97 11.88 14.21
N SER A 688 -26.68 12.93 13.77
CA SER A 688 -26.30 14.34 13.94
C SER A 688 -26.22 14.76 15.42
N MET A 689 -25.49 15.86 15.66
CA MET A 689 -25.36 16.49 16.96
C MET A 689 -26.72 16.88 17.56
N HIS A 690 -27.60 17.49 16.76
CA HIS A 690 -28.89 18.00 17.23
C HIS A 690 -29.84 16.88 17.65
N SER A 691 -29.89 15.77 16.90
CA SER A 691 -30.70 14.60 17.25
C SER A 691 -30.27 13.95 18.56
N ARG A 692 -29.01 14.14 18.99
CA ARG A 692 -28.47 13.59 20.25
C ARG A 692 -28.67 14.51 21.44
N GLU A 693 -28.58 15.82 21.23
CA GLU A 693 -28.77 16.85 22.26
C GLU A 693 -29.38 18.10 21.62
N SER A 694 -30.67 18.32 21.86
CA SER A 694 -31.44 19.38 21.20
C SER A 694 -30.90 20.78 21.48
N ASN A 695 -30.32 21.01 22.67
CA ASN A 695 -29.77 22.30 23.09
C ASN A 695 -28.49 22.73 22.34
N THR A 696 -27.98 21.87 21.46
CA THR A 696 -26.87 22.21 20.56
C THR A 696 -27.29 23.14 19.42
N ASP A 697 -28.59 23.42 19.31
CA ASP A 697 -29.15 24.53 18.52
C ASP A 697 -28.59 25.91 18.92
N LEU A 698 -27.98 26.05 20.10
CA LEU A 698 -27.23 27.24 20.48
C LEU A 698 -26.05 27.54 19.53
N ILE A 699 -25.41 26.50 18.98
CA ILE A 699 -24.24 26.64 18.11
C ILE A 699 -24.73 27.06 16.72
N SER A 700 -24.36 28.26 16.29
CA SER A 700 -24.73 28.84 14.99
C SER A 700 -23.92 28.27 13.82
N ALA A 701 -22.63 28.05 14.05
CA ALA A 701 -21.73 27.51 13.05
C ALA A 701 -20.50 26.86 13.69
N VAL A 702 -19.87 25.96 12.94
CA VAL A 702 -18.55 25.42 13.24
C VAL A 702 -17.57 25.91 12.19
N ILE A 703 -16.43 26.45 12.60
CA ILE A 703 -15.35 26.87 11.71
C ILE A 703 -14.20 25.89 11.87
N CYS A 704 -13.79 25.22 10.80
CA CYS A 704 -12.54 24.46 10.80
C CYS A 704 -11.47 25.31 10.14
N TYR A 705 -10.33 25.49 10.79
CA TYR A 705 -9.22 26.27 10.26
C TYR A 705 -7.87 25.63 10.57
N LYS A 706 -6.85 25.98 9.80
CA LYS A 706 -5.46 25.64 10.09
C LYS A 706 -4.53 26.70 9.55
N THR A 707 -3.44 26.93 10.27
CA THR A 707 -2.36 27.83 9.87
C THR A 707 -1.32 27.05 9.05
N LYS A 708 -1.03 27.49 7.82
CA LYS A 708 -0.11 26.80 6.89
C LYS A 708 0.94 27.75 6.33
N LEU A 709 2.15 27.23 6.09
CA LEU A 709 3.22 27.92 5.38
C LEU A 709 3.05 27.79 3.86
N TYR A 710 2.82 28.91 3.18
CA TYR A 710 2.65 28.97 1.73
C TYR A 710 3.99 29.11 0.98
N ASP A 711 3.95 29.00 -0.35
CA ASP A 711 5.14 29.05 -1.22
C ASP A 711 5.87 30.40 -1.17
N ASP A 712 5.15 31.46 -0.81
CA ASP A 712 5.70 32.79 -0.59
C ASP A 712 6.28 33.02 0.81
N LEU A 713 6.45 31.94 1.58
CA LEU A 713 7.03 31.95 2.92
C LEU A 713 6.21 32.76 3.95
N THR A 714 4.91 32.91 3.73
CA THR A 714 3.99 33.50 4.71
C THR A 714 3.11 32.43 5.35
N TYR A 715 2.86 32.60 6.65
CA TYR A 715 1.84 31.83 7.35
C TYR A 715 0.48 32.46 7.09
N ARG A 716 -0.48 31.63 6.68
CA ARG A 716 -1.86 32.06 6.47
C ARG A 716 -2.82 30.99 6.94
N THR A 717 -4.02 31.43 7.27
CA THR A 717 -5.09 30.54 7.68
C THR A 717 -5.93 30.13 6.47
N GLU A 718 -6.21 28.83 6.36
CA GLU A 718 -7.18 28.25 5.43
C GLU A 718 -8.20 27.42 6.21
N GLY A 719 -9.41 27.28 5.66
CA GLY A 719 -10.48 26.61 6.39
C GLY A 719 -11.82 26.56 5.67
N LYS A 720 -12.86 26.15 6.40
CA LYS A 720 -14.24 26.07 5.94
C LYS A 720 -15.21 26.36 7.10
N ILE A 721 -16.30 27.04 6.78
CA ILE A 721 -17.39 27.33 7.73
C ILE A 721 -18.56 26.39 7.45
N PHE A 722 -19.07 25.74 8.49
CA PHE A 722 -20.24 24.87 8.45
C PHE A 722 -21.37 25.51 9.26
N ASN A 723 -22.42 25.95 8.57
CA ASN A 723 -23.60 26.47 9.25
C ASN A 723 -24.39 25.32 9.90
N ASN A 724 -24.77 25.49 11.16
CA ASN A 724 -25.70 24.58 11.79
C ASN A 724 -27.12 24.90 11.31
N MET A 725 -27.74 23.96 10.58
CA MET A 725 -29.09 24.12 10.05
C MET A 725 -30.17 24.16 11.15
N HIS A 726 -29.86 23.65 12.34
CA HIS A 726 -30.74 23.63 13.49
C HIS A 726 -30.49 24.82 14.45
N ALA A 727 -29.66 25.79 14.08
CA ALA A 727 -29.30 26.88 14.97
C ALA A 727 -30.50 27.78 15.34
N LYS A 728 -30.65 28.09 16.62
CA LYS A 728 -31.60 29.08 17.14
C LYS A 728 -31.33 30.48 16.57
N VAL A 729 -30.05 30.82 16.39
CA VAL A 729 -29.61 32.07 15.78
C VAL A 729 -28.65 31.74 14.65
N THR A 730 -29.06 31.94 13.40
CA THR A 730 -28.24 31.63 12.22
C THR A 730 -27.31 32.79 11.85
N LEU A 731 -26.15 32.48 11.28
CA LEU A 731 -25.29 33.50 10.65
C LEU A 731 -25.86 33.93 9.29
N SER A 732 -25.80 35.23 9.00
CA SER A 732 -26.17 35.74 7.69
C SER A 732 -25.08 35.40 6.65
N ARG A 733 -25.45 35.36 5.37
CA ARG A 733 -24.48 35.17 4.28
C ARG A 733 -23.42 36.28 4.23
N SER A 734 -23.76 37.51 4.62
CA SER A 734 -22.79 38.62 4.65
C SER A 734 -21.75 38.38 5.74
N VAL A 735 -22.19 38.01 6.95
CA VAL A 735 -21.30 37.72 8.07
C VAL A 735 -20.37 36.56 7.77
N ILE A 736 -20.89 35.47 7.20
CA ILE A 736 -20.08 34.31 6.77
C ILE A 736 -18.99 34.77 5.79
N LYS A 737 -19.36 35.50 4.75
CA LYS A 737 -18.42 36.00 3.75
C LYS A 737 -17.37 36.93 4.38
N THR A 738 -17.76 37.78 5.33
CA THR A 738 -16.83 38.65 6.05
C THR A 738 -15.84 37.87 6.92
N ILE A 739 -16.29 36.80 7.57
CA ILE A 739 -15.41 35.87 8.30
C ILE A 739 -14.45 35.20 7.32
N GLU A 740 -14.94 34.67 6.19
CA GLU A 740 -14.10 34.03 5.17
C GLU A 740 -13.05 35.00 4.60
N ASP A 741 -13.45 36.21 4.19
CA ASP A 741 -12.54 37.22 3.63
C ASP A 741 -11.56 37.80 4.68
N THR A 742 -11.83 37.59 5.98
CA THR A 742 -10.94 38.03 7.06
C THR A 742 -9.99 36.94 7.52
N LEU A 743 -10.48 35.72 7.67
CA LEU A 743 -9.74 34.60 8.23
C LEU A 743 -9.05 33.78 7.14
N PHE A 744 -9.69 33.57 5.99
CA PHE A 744 -9.17 32.68 4.95
C PHE A 744 -8.55 33.46 3.81
N THR A 745 -7.34 33.05 3.42
CA THR A 745 -6.76 33.58 2.19
C THR A 745 -7.44 32.90 1.00
N ARG A 746 -8.00 33.68 0.09
CA ARG A 746 -8.44 33.14 -1.22
C ARG A 746 -7.21 32.64 -1.96
N ILE A 747 -7.09 31.33 -2.09
CA ILE A 747 -6.16 30.73 -3.05
C ILE A 747 -6.73 31.12 -4.41
N SER A 748 -6.03 31.99 -5.14
CA SER A 748 -6.28 32.13 -6.57
C SER A 748 -5.91 30.80 -7.20
N ASP A 749 -6.91 30.09 -7.74
CA ASP A 749 -6.71 28.88 -8.54
C ASP A 749 -5.70 29.09 -9.68
#